data_AF-A0A076NGT1-F1
#
_entry.id   AF-A0A076NGT1-F1
#
_cell.length_a   1.000
_cell.length_b   1.000
_cell.length_c   1.000
_cell.angle_alpha   90.00
_cell.angle_beta   90.00
_cell.angle_gamma   90.00
#
_symmetry.space_group_name_H-M   'P 1'
#
loop_
_entity.id
_entity.type
_entity.pdbx_description
1 polymer ?
#
loop_
_entity_poly.entity_id
_entity_poly.type
_entity_poly.pdbx_seq_one_letter_code
_entity_poly.pdbx_strand_id
1 'polypeptide(L)'
;MFSYRRLGALVAATTSTALVVTAVPALAAEDEKVQINVANFTDFHGRLEAGLSKDRETGKLVPKVGDEMGAANIAGIINYLRAENENQLVTTSGDNQGGSAFVSAISDDEYTMEFLNAIGTDASAVGNHEFDKGYDDLVDRIVPGTKGVQLGANIYKEDGSREIDPYRIVEVEGVKVALVGTTSNLTKSKSSPDHVKGLNITDSSEEVNKEAKKLKDEGKADVVIALIHDPVDTGAPKLDPEYVDFMFGGDSHVNVVDTEAEVPNAQSWEYGKVVSDLGFTYNKTTGEIEDLKVDQYNAETLIELDIAPDAEVEKLVEKAREKAGELGQQVVATVEETYLRGSNPGAKTGSNRGTESTANNMLAQSALVALNASLEEKIDLGIMNAGGVRADLPAGEVTYQQAFEVQPFGNDISVATLSGKAIKQALENQWQTEEDAVKSGRPRLDMGLSDNVSYTYNPEAARGERITSITIDGAPLEDDKDYRVAASSFLLGGGDGFIDPAEVRDELNVGYNDLNAFVDYLKTDGIGVRKGQKDVGVVLPAEGLKAGTKATIKLSSLNYSSEGEPIAKQATVKLGETTATADIDATTTEADNGLGEQGRAEVTLDIPAELSGEQTLTVTTDAGTEVTLPVTVAEADAQEPGETPQEGSSADTGTIFGAIAGVLALLGLLSIVFAGPIDQVLGPIAKLS
;
A
#
# COMPACT_ATOMS: atom_id res chain seq x y z
N MET A 1 -43.99 36.39 -100.10
CA MET A 1 -42.53 36.11 -100.07
C MET A 1 -41.96 37.02 -99.00
N PHE A 2 -41.30 36.44 -97.98
CA PHE A 2 -40.67 37.09 -96.81
C PHE A 2 -41.59 37.83 -95.81
N SER A 3 -41.30 37.95 -94.51
CA SER A 3 -40.72 37.06 -93.49
C SER A 3 -40.77 37.82 -92.14
N TYR A 4 -40.87 37.06 -91.05
CA TYR A 4 -40.39 37.36 -89.69
C TYR A 4 -41.09 38.38 -88.76
N ARG A 5 -41.50 37.80 -87.61
CA ARG A 5 -41.24 38.21 -86.21
C ARG A 5 -41.90 39.51 -85.71
N ARG A 6 -42.40 39.62 -84.48
CA ARG A 6 -42.74 38.75 -83.32
C ARG A 6 -43.18 39.78 -82.25
N LEU A 7 -44.20 39.45 -81.45
CA LEU A 7 -44.49 39.87 -80.06
C LEU A 7 -44.42 41.38 -79.70
N GLY A 8 -45.34 41.94 -78.91
CA GLY A 8 -46.43 41.38 -78.11
C GLY A 8 -46.85 42.40 -77.05
N ALA A 9 -48.02 42.21 -76.46
CA ALA A 9 -48.39 42.56 -75.07
C ALA A 9 -49.92 42.41 -74.91
N LEU A 10 -50.37 41.51 -74.03
CA LEU A 10 -51.52 41.81 -73.15
C LEU A 10 -51.63 40.83 -71.96
N VAL A 11 -51.66 41.49 -70.80
CA VAL A 11 -52.02 41.20 -69.39
C VAL A 11 -53.09 40.13 -69.09
N ALA A 12 -52.89 39.35 -68.00
CA ALA A 12 -53.82 39.05 -66.87
C ALA A 12 -53.15 38.03 -65.90
N ALA A 13 -52.82 38.37 -64.64
CA ALA A 13 -53.66 38.23 -63.42
C ALA A 13 -54.11 36.75 -63.20
N THR A 14 -53.79 35.98 -62.16
CA THR A 14 -53.75 36.18 -60.69
C THR A 14 -53.29 34.86 -60.04
N THR A 15 -52.39 34.88 -59.05
CA THR A 15 -52.40 34.08 -57.78
C THR A 15 -51.07 34.27 -57.04
N SER A 16 -51.08 35.03 -55.95
CA SER A 16 -49.93 35.14 -55.02
C SER A 16 -50.45 35.38 -53.62
N THR A 17 -50.69 34.28 -52.90
CA THR A 17 -50.84 34.32 -51.45
C THR A 17 -50.28 33.02 -50.88
N ALA A 18 -49.51 33.15 -49.79
CA ALA A 18 -48.93 32.10 -48.94
C ALA A 18 -47.67 31.40 -49.47
N LEU A 19 -46.49 31.91 -49.09
CA LEU A 19 -45.41 31.12 -48.48
C LEU A 19 -44.27 32.05 -48.00
N VAL A 20 -44.45 32.75 -46.90
CA VAL A 20 -43.34 33.30 -46.10
C VAL A 20 -43.78 33.18 -44.64
N VAL A 21 -42.83 32.82 -43.76
CA VAL A 21 -42.95 32.59 -42.31
C VAL A 21 -43.21 31.13 -41.90
N THR A 22 -42.18 30.27 -42.01
CA THR A 22 -42.00 29.11 -41.11
C THR A 22 -40.53 28.80 -40.77
N ALA A 23 -39.55 29.60 -41.20
CA ALA A 23 -38.12 29.30 -40.97
C ALA A 23 -37.52 30.00 -39.72
N VAL A 24 -38.33 30.53 -38.81
CA VAL A 24 -37.88 31.28 -37.62
C VAL A 24 -37.87 30.48 -36.30
N PRO A 25 -38.63 29.38 -36.07
CA PRO A 25 -38.58 28.71 -34.76
C PRO A 25 -37.34 27.83 -34.55
N ALA A 26 -36.66 27.37 -35.62
CA ALA A 26 -35.55 26.43 -35.48
C ALA A 26 -34.24 27.09 -34.99
N LEU A 27 -34.02 28.37 -35.33
CA LEU A 27 -32.84 29.13 -34.88
C LEU A 27 -32.96 29.61 -33.42
N ALA A 28 -34.18 29.76 -32.89
CA ALA A 28 -34.40 30.16 -31.49
C ALA A 28 -34.32 28.98 -30.51
N ALA A 29 -34.32 27.73 -30.99
CA ALA A 29 -34.23 26.54 -30.16
C ALA A 29 -32.78 26.13 -29.84
N GLU A 30 -31.79 26.63 -30.59
CA GLU A 30 -30.36 26.39 -30.33
C GLU A 30 -29.83 27.30 -29.20
N ASP A 31 -30.34 28.54 -29.06
CA ASP A 31 -29.95 29.51 -28.01
C ASP A 31 -30.34 29.11 -26.58
N GLU A 32 -31.12 28.04 -26.42
CA GLU A 32 -31.66 27.56 -25.14
C GLU A 32 -30.91 26.33 -24.56
N LYS A 33 -29.95 25.77 -25.29
CA LYS A 33 -29.13 24.65 -24.83
C LYS A 33 -27.71 25.11 -24.55
N VAL A 34 -27.19 24.78 -23.36
CA VAL A 34 -25.84 25.14 -22.95
C VAL A 34 -25.05 23.86 -22.69
N GLN A 35 -23.97 23.65 -23.43
CA GLN A 35 -23.05 22.53 -23.20
C GLN A 35 -22.05 22.92 -22.11
N ILE A 36 -21.94 22.12 -21.07
CA ILE A 36 -21.09 22.38 -19.90
C ILE A 36 -20.23 21.13 -19.66
N ASN A 37 -18.94 21.36 -19.38
CA ASN A 37 -18.01 20.31 -19.00
C ASN A 37 -17.43 20.61 -17.61
N VAL A 38 -17.18 19.57 -16.82
CA VAL A 38 -16.59 19.67 -15.47
C VAL A 38 -15.49 18.64 -15.33
N ALA A 39 -14.25 19.12 -15.35
CA ALA A 39 -13.07 18.32 -15.10
C ALA A 39 -12.91 18.13 -13.59
N ASN A 40 -12.55 16.93 -13.17
CA ASN A 40 -12.35 16.58 -11.79
C ASN A 40 -11.15 15.65 -11.62
N PHE A 41 -10.40 15.86 -10.55
CA PHE A 41 -9.44 14.89 -10.02
C PHE A 41 -9.52 14.90 -8.49
N THR A 42 -8.95 13.88 -7.84
CA THR A 42 -9.03 13.69 -6.39
C THR A 42 -7.76 13.03 -5.86
N ASP A 43 -7.53 13.10 -4.56
CA ASP A 43 -6.45 12.38 -3.87
C ASP A 43 -5.09 12.67 -4.53
N PHE A 44 -4.86 13.94 -4.87
CA PHE A 44 -3.65 14.36 -5.60
C PHE A 44 -2.40 14.27 -4.72
N HIS A 45 -2.52 14.45 -3.40
CA HIS A 45 -1.44 14.31 -2.41
C HIS A 45 -0.12 14.97 -2.84
N GLY A 46 -0.23 16.19 -3.36
CA GLY A 46 0.93 16.96 -3.80
C GLY A 46 1.84 16.24 -4.81
N ARG A 47 1.32 15.32 -5.64
CA ARG A 47 2.09 14.57 -6.65
C ARG A 47 2.41 15.45 -7.87
N LEU A 48 3.20 16.51 -7.62
CA LEU A 48 3.57 17.52 -8.60
C LEU A 48 4.43 16.95 -9.74
N GLU A 49 5.29 16.00 -9.43
CA GLU A 49 6.20 15.39 -10.40
C GLU A 49 5.54 14.27 -11.21
N ALA A 50 5.92 14.15 -12.48
CA ALA A 50 5.44 13.07 -13.34
C ALA A 50 6.23 11.77 -13.10
N GLY A 51 5.51 10.67 -12.88
CA GLY A 51 6.01 9.31 -12.69
C GLY A 51 5.88 8.42 -13.94
N LEU A 52 6.01 8.99 -15.14
CA LEU A 52 5.73 8.28 -16.39
C LEU A 52 6.73 7.15 -16.69
N SER A 53 6.20 6.00 -17.09
CA SER A 53 6.92 4.80 -17.48
C SER A 53 7.86 5.07 -18.67
N LYS A 54 9.04 4.44 -18.63
CA LYS A 54 10.07 4.53 -19.68
C LYS A 54 10.52 3.15 -20.12
N ASP A 55 10.78 3.01 -21.41
CA ASP A 55 11.43 1.82 -21.96
C ASP A 55 12.85 1.70 -21.40
N ARG A 56 13.18 0.53 -20.85
CA ARG A 56 14.43 0.31 -20.10
C ARG A 56 15.68 0.37 -20.99
N GLU A 57 15.56 0.03 -22.26
CA GLU A 57 16.69 -0.04 -23.19
C GLU A 57 16.94 1.31 -23.88
N THR A 58 15.86 1.99 -24.29
CA THR A 58 15.91 3.22 -25.09
C THR A 58 15.73 4.49 -24.27
N GLY A 59 15.17 4.39 -23.05
CA GLY A 59 14.85 5.52 -22.19
C GLY A 59 13.68 6.38 -22.67
N LYS A 60 13.01 5.98 -23.76
CA LYS A 60 11.84 6.70 -24.28
C LYS A 60 10.65 6.56 -23.34
N LEU A 61 9.84 7.61 -23.23
CA LEU A 61 8.56 7.54 -22.54
C LEU A 61 7.66 6.50 -23.23
N VAL A 62 7.10 5.61 -22.41
CA VAL A 62 6.06 4.67 -22.79
C VAL A 62 5.03 4.73 -21.67
N PRO A 63 4.25 5.83 -21.58
CA PRO A 63 3.26 5.99 -20.53
C PRO A 63 2.27 4.83 -20.51
N LYS A 64 1.79 4.47 -19.32
CA LYS A 64 0.85 3.37 -19.10
C LYS A 64 -0.28 3.81 -18.19
N VAL A 65 -1.41 3.12 -18.29
CA VAL A 65 -2.47 3.23 -17.27
C VAL A 65 -1.87 3.02 -15.88
N GLY A 66 -2.11 3.98 -14.99
CA GLY A 66 -1.62 3.97 -13.61
C GLY A 66 -0.30 4.69 -13.37
N ASP A 67 0.37 5.19 -14.41
CA ASP A 67 1.46 6.15 -14.22
C ASP A 67 0.90 7.46 -13.64
N GLU A 68 1.62 8.04 -12.69
CA GLU A 68 1.32 9.37 -12.14
C GLU A 68 1.66 10.44 -13.19
N MET A 69 0.67 11.21 -13.64
CA MET A 69 0.88 12.17 -14.72
C MET A 69 1.66 13.41 -14.25
N GLY A 70 1.58 13.76 -12.98
CA GLY A 70 2.15 15.00 -12.45
C GLY A 70 1.38 16.26 -12.86
N ALA A 71 1.66 17.37 -12.18
CA ALA A 71 0.91 18.61 -12.30
C ALA A 71 0.91 19.18 -13.73
N ALA A 72 2.05 19.17 -14.42
CA ALA A 72 2.18 19.79 -15.74
C ALA A 72 1.36 19.06 -16.82
N ASN A 73 1.28 17.73 -16.76
CA ASN A 73 0.46 16.95 -17.70
C ASN A 73 -1.04 17.07 -17.39
N ILE A 74 -1.43 17.12 -16.12
CA ILE A 74 -2.82 17.41 -15.73
C ILE A 74 -3.25 18.78 -16.25
N ALA A 75 -2.40 19.80 -16.09
CA ALA A 75 -2.65 21.12 -16.66
C ALA A 75 -2.75 21.09 -18.19
N GLY A 76 -1.92 20.26 -18.86
CA GLY A 76 -2.02 19.99 -20.29
C GLY A 76 -3.38 19.42 -20.69
N ILE A 77 -3.90 18.42 -19.96
CA ILE A 77 -5.24 17.85 -20.17
C ILE A 77 -6.32 18.92 -19.98
N ILE A 78 -6.25 19.71 -18.91
CA ILE A 78 -7.22 20.78 -18.66
C ILE A 78 -7.21 21.82 -19.79
N ASN A 79 -6.03 22.18 -20.30
CA ASN A 79 -5.90 23.08 -21.44
C ASN A 79 -6.48 22.47 -22.72
N TYR A 80 -6.29 21.17 -22.94
CA TYR A 80 -6.90 20.43 -24.04
C TYR A 80 -8.44 20.47 -23.94
N LEU A 81 -9.00 20.17 -22.76
CA LEU A 81 -10.46 20.19 -22.54
C LEU A 81 -11.06 21.59 -22.77
N ARG A 82 -10.39 22.65 -22.27
CA ARG A 82 -10.78 24.05 -22.51
C ARG A 82 -10.76 24.44 -24.00
N ALA A 83 -9.92 23.80 -24.81
CA ALA A 83 -9.88 24.05 -26.24
C ALA A 83 -11.04 23.37 -26.98
N GLU A 84 -11.58 22.28 -26.44
CA GLU A 84 -12.74 21.57 -26.97
C GLU A 84 -14.07 22.22 -26.55
N ASN A 85 -14.17 22.72 -25.31
CA ASN A 85 -15.32 23.48 -24.81
C ASN A 85 -14.87 24.67 -23.93
N GLU A 86 -15.29 25.90 -24.28
CA GLU A 86 -14.98 27.09 -23.48
C GLU A 86 -15.74 27.10 -22.13
N ASN A 87 -16.85 26.37 -22.02
CA ASN A 87 -17.67 26.20 -20.82
C ASN A 87 -17.13 25.07 -19.91
N GLN A 88 -15.82 25.07 -19.69
CA GLN A 88 -15.10 24.06 -18.91
C GLN A 88 -14.83 24.54 -17.48
N LEU A 89 -15.45 23.87 -16.51
CA LEU A 89 -15.14 24.02 -15.09
C LEU A 89 -14.03 23.05 -14.68
N VAL A 90 -13.28 23.41 -13.65
CA VAL A 90 -12.23 22.57 -13.05
C VAL A 90 -12.50 22.42 -11.56
N THR A 91 -12.61 21.18 -11.10
CA THR A 91 -12.92 20.87 -9.70
C THR A 91 -11.99 19.80 -9.16
N THR A 92 -11.99 19.65 -7.83
CA THR A 92 -11.37 18.50 -7.17
C THR A 92 -12.23 17.98 -6.03
N SER A 93 -12.07 16.71 -5.67
CA SER A 93 -12.84 16.08 -4.59
C SER A 93 -12.07 15.91 -3.28
N GLY A 94 -11.01 16.69 -3.04
CA GLY A 94 -10.25 16.70 -1.78
C GLY A 94 -8.93 15.94 -1.82
N ASP A 95 -8.19 15.99 -0.71
CA ASP A 95 -6.85 15.42 -0.54
C ASP A 95 -5.87 15.86 -1.63
N ASN A 96 -5.91 17.16 -1.92
CA ASN A 96 -4.89 17.77 -2.77
C ASN A 96 -3.62 18.01 -1.96
N GLN A 97 -3.78 18.51 -0.74
CA GLN A 97 -2.73 18.77 0.24
C GLN A 97 -2.71 17.66 1.30
N GLY A 98 -1.60 17.54 2.04
CA GLY A 98 -1.45 16.51 3.08
C GLY A 98 -1.27 15.10 2.49
N GLY A 99 -0.80 14.15 3.30
CA GLY A 99 -0.31 12.85 2.82
C GLY A 99 0.78 12.94 1.73
N SER A 100 1.36 14.13 1.56
CA SER A 100 1.85 14.56 0.26
C SER A 100 3.23 14.03 -0.09
N ALA A 101 3.50 13.92 -1.40
CA ALA A 101 4.83 13.61 -1.90
C ALA A 101 5.87 14.63 -1.40
N PHE A 102 7.12 14.18 -1.22
CA PHE A 102 8.21 14.95 -0.61
C PHE A 102 8.34 16.38 -1.14
N VAL A 103 8.33 16.56 -2.46
CA VAL A 103 8.50 17.87 -3.12
C VAL A 103 7.48 18.89 -2.66
N SER A 104 6.28 18.44 -2.27
CA SER A 104 5.20 19.29 -1.81
C SER A 104 5.18 19.39 -0.29
N ALA A 105 5.23 18.24 0.40
CA ALA A 105 5.10 18.16 1.85
C ALA A 105 6.13 19.02 2.60
N ILE A 106 7.39 19.02 2.14
CA ILE A 106 8.47 19.76 2.80
C ILE A 106 8.30 21.28 2.74
N SER A 107 7.52 21.76 1.79
CA SER A 107 7.18 23.19 1.62
C SER A 107 5.77 23.52 2.12
N ASP A 108 5.23 22.70 3.01
CA ASP A 108 3.87 22.81 3.52
C ASP A 108 2.83 22.89 2.38
N ASP A 109 3.01 22.15 1.29
CA ASP A 109 2.09 22.15 0.14
C ASP A 109 1.92 23.52 -0.55
N GLU A 110 2.85 24.46 -0.36
CA GLU A 110 2.83 25.78 -1.03
C GLU A 110 2.66 25.62 -2.56
N TYR A 111 3.46 24.74 -3.16
CA TYR A 111 3.44 24.51 -4.61
C TYR A 111 2.22 23.71 -5.08
N THR A 112 1.66 22.85 -4.24
CA THR A 112 0.37 22.20 -4.51
C THR A 112 -0.74 23.25 -4.63
N MET A 113 -0.79 24.22 -3.71
CA MET A 113 -1.75 25.31 -3.77
C MET A 113 -1.49 26.25 -4.96
N GLU A 114 -0.22 26.55 -5.29
CA GLU A 114 0.12 27.29 -6.50
C GLU A 114 -0.34 26.55 -7.77
N PHE A 115 -0.26 25.21 -7.82
CA PHE A 115 -0.74 24.40 -8.94
C PHE A 115 -2.26 24.48 -9.10
N LEU A 116 -3.05 24.28 -8.03
CA LEU A 116 -4.52 24.43 -8.08
C LEU A 116 -4.92 25.83 -8.58
N ASN A 117 -4.19 26.85 -8.12
CA ASN A 117 -4.39 28.22 -8.58
C ASN A 117 -4.04 28.42 -10.07
N ALA A 118 -3.02 27.73 -10.57
CA ALA A 118 -2.54 27.86 -11.94
C ALA A 118 -3.48 27.19 -12.96
N ILE A 119 -4.06 26.04 -12.60
CA ILE A 119 -5.05 25.37 -13.45
C ILE A 119 -6.42 26.04 -13.40
N GLY A 120 -6.64 26.99 -12.48
CA GLY A 120 -7.88 27.74 -12.37
C GLY A 120 -9.02 26.91 -11.81
N THR A 121 -8.77 26.17 -10.72
CA THR A 121 -9.79 25.40 -10.01
C THR A 121 -10.94 26.31 -9.56
N ASP A 122 -12.18 25.93 -9.88
CA ASP A 122 -13.40 26.63 -9.49
C ASP A 122 -13.81 26.27 -8.05
N ALA A 123 -13.73 24.98 -7.71
CA ALA A 123 -14.04 24.47 -6.37
C ALA A 123 -13.27 23.18 -6.04
N SER A 124 -12.94 22.99 -4.77
CA SER A 124 -12.40 21.75 -4.22
C SER A 124 -13.22 21.35 -3.01
N ALA A 125 -13.59 20.08 -2.87
CA ALA A 125 -13.95 19.58 -1.55
C ALA A 125 -12.73 19.62 -0.63
N VAL A 126 -12.95 19.80 0.67
CA VAL A 126 -11.93 19.55 1.70
C VAL A 126 -11.89 18.05 1.96
N GLY A 127 -10.75 17.40 1.79
CA GLY A 127 -10.52 16.01 2.19
C GLY A 127 -10.00 15.88 3.63
N ASN A 128 -9.72 14.66 4.08
CA ASN A 128 -9.20 14.43 5.43
C ASN A 128 -7.76 14.91 5.60
N HIS A 129 -6.94 14.88 4.55
CA HIS A 129 -5.54 15.29 4.61
C HIS A 129 -5.34 16.80 4.64
N GLU A 130 -6.33 17.58 4.22
CA GLU A 130 -6.36 19.01 4.51
C GLU A 130 -6.38 19.33 6.02
N PHE A 131 -6.67 18.36 6.90
CA PHE A 131 -6.58 18.49 8.36
C PHE A 131 -5.25 18.00 8.96
N ASP A 132 -4.28 17.56 8.16
CA ASP A 132 -3.02 16.99 8.65
C ASP A 132 -2.23 17.91 9.59
N LYS A 133 -2.45 19.22 9.50
CA LYS A 133 -1.81 20.23 10.36
C LYS A 133 -2.81 20.96 11.26
N GLY A 134 -4.01 20.41 11.40
CA GLY A 134 -5.09 20.98 12.22
C GLY A 134 -6.04 21.89 11.45
N TYR A 135 -7.23 22.07 12.02
CA TYR A 135 -8.27 22.91 11.45
C TYR A 135 -7.85 24.38 11.26
N ASP A 136 -7.03 24.92 12.17
CA ASP A 136 -6.52 26.28 12.05
C ASP A 136 -5.64 26.44 10.79
N ASP A 137 -4.83 25.43 10.46
CA ASP A 137 -4.02 25.43 9.24
C ASP A 137 -4.89 25.40 7.98
N LEU A 138 -5.96 24.60 7.98
CA LEU A 138 -6.94 24.59 6.90
C LEU A 138 -7.55 25.98 6.67
N VAL A 139 -8.06 26.61 7.73
CA VAL A 139 -8.76 27.90 7.62
C VAL A 139 -7.82 29.07 7.35
N ASP A 140 -6.66 29.11 8.02
CA ASP A 140 -5.75 30.27 7.97
C ASP A 140 -4.72 30.19 6.83
N ARG A 141 -4.45 28.99 6.28
CA ARG A 141 -3.44 28.79 5.23
C ARG A 141 -4.01 28.16 3.97
N ILE A 142 -4.68 27.01 4.05
CA ILE A 142 -5.10 26.26 2.85
C ILE A 142 -6.24 26.97 2.12
N VAL A 143 -7.30 27.38 2.83
CA VAL A 143 -8.42 28.15 2.25
C VAL A 143 -7.92 29.42 1.54
N PRO A 144 -7.17 30.34 2.18
CA PRO A 144 -6.67 31.52 1.49
C PRO A 144 -5.59 31.21 0.43
N GLY A 145 -4.73 30.21 0.68
CA GLY A 145 -3.66 29.80 -0.24
C GLY A 145 -4.18 29.24 -1.56
N THR A 146 -5.37 28.62 -1.55
CA THR A 146 -6.09 28.15 -2.74
C THR A 146 -7.14 29.15 -3.24
N LYS A 147 -7.06 30.42 -2.82
CA LYS A 147 -7.99 31.51 -3.20
C LYS A 147 -9.47 31.24 -2.88
N GLY A 148 -9.74 30.51 -1.80
CA GLY A 148 -11.08 30.26 -1.29
C GLY A 148 -11.89 29.26 -2.11
N VAL A 149 -11.23 28.36 -2.85
CA VAL A 149 -11.93 27.30 -3.62
C VAL A 149 -12.37 26.13 -2.74
N GLN A 150 -11.85 26.01 -1.52
CA GLN A 150 -12.15 24.91 -0.60
C GLN A 150 -13.59 24.98 -0.08
N LEU A 151 -14.29 23.85 -0.12
CA LEU A 151 -15.70 23.69 0.25
C LEU A 151 -15.89 22.61 1.32
N GLY A 152 -16.74 22.89 2.30
CA GLY A 152 -16.91 22.05 3.48
C GLY A 152 -18.28 22.19 4.15
N ALA A 153 -19.34 21.75 3.47
CA ALA A 153 -20.72 21.87 3.97
C ALA A 153 -20.95 21.08 5.26
N ASN A 154 -20.31 19.93 5.45
CA ASN A 154 -20.48 19.13 6.66
C ASN A 154 -19.52 19.49 7.79
N ILE A 155 -18.72 20.56 7.68
CA ILE A 155 -17.76 20.98 8.69
C ILE A 155 -18.34 22.12 9.53
N TYR A 156 -18.78 21.80 10.75
CA TYR A 156 -19.29 22.79 11.71
C TYR A 156 -18.39 22.93 12.92
N LYS A 157 -18.39 24.12 13.54
CA LYS A 157 -17.93 24.31 14.92
C LYS A 157 -19.00 23.85 15.91
N GLU A 158 -18.62 23.65 17.17
CA GLU A 158 -19.55 23.27 18.24
C GLU A 158 -20.74 24.23 18.42
N ASP A 159 -20.57 25.52 18.08
CA ASP A 159 -21.64 26.52 18.14
C ASP A 159 -22.59 26.50 16.92
N GLY A 160 -22.35 25.60 15.96
CA GLY A 160 -23.13 25.44 14.73
C GLY A 160 -22.73 26.40 13.61
N SER A 161 -21.69 27.22 13.79
CA SER A 161 -21.13 28.05 12.71
C SER A 161 -20.24 27.25 11.76
N ARG A 162 -19.99 27.80 10.57
CA ARG A 162 -19.01 27.31 9.58
C ARG A 162 -18.08 28.45 9.20
N GLU A 163 -16.81 28.14 8.99
CA GLU A 163 -15.81 29.09 8.46
C GLU A 163 -15.35 28.76 7.03
N ILE A 164 -15.72 27.57 6.55
CA ILE A 164 -15.48 27.11 5.19
C ILE A 164 -16.81 27.19 4.45
N ASP A 165 -16.80 27.71 3.23
CA ASP A 165 -18.00 27.84 2.44
C ASP A 165 -18.58 26.46 2.10
N PRO A 166 -19.90 26.26 2.16
CA PRO A 166 -20.50 24.95 1.88
C PRO A 166 -20.58 24.63 0.37
N TYR A 167 -20.68 25.66 -0.45
CA TYR A 167 -20.88 25.53 -1.89
C TYR A 167 -20.37 26.75 -2.64
N ARG A 168 -20.15 26.60 -3.95
CA ARG A 168 -19.92 27.68 -4.90
C ARG A 168 -20.91 27.59 -6.05
N ILE A 169 -21.45 28.73 -6.48
CA ILE A 169 -22.30 28.79 -7.69
C ILE A 169 -21.50 29.44 -8.80
N VAL A 170 -21.39 28.75 -9.93
CA VAL A 170 -20.78 29.25 -11.16
C VAL A 170 -21.88 29.41 -12.20
N GLU A 171 -21.95 30.60 -12.82
CA GLU A 171 -22.91 30.88 -13.88
C GLU A 171 -22.25 30.68 -15.25
N VAL A 172 -22.78 29.75 -16.04
CA VAL A 172 -22.29 29.39 -17.37
C VAL A 172 -23.39 29.67 -18.38
N GLU A 173 -23.22 30.72 -19.18
CA GLU A 173 -24.21 31.17 -20.18
C GLU A 173 -25.66 31.29 -19.63
N GLY A 174 -25.77 31.71 -18.36
CA GLY A 174 -27.05 31.88 -17.66
C GLY A 174 -27.56 30.64 -16.90
N VAL A 175 -26.85 29.52 -16.95
CA VAL A 175 -27.11 28.31 -16.14
C VAL A 175 -26.33 28.38 -14.84
N LYS A 176 -26.99 28.20 -13.70
CA LYS A 176 -26.37 28.23 -12.37
C LYS A 176 -25.96 26.81 -11.93
N VAL A 177 -24.68 26.51 -12.06
CA VAL A 177 -24.09 25.25 -11.59
C VAL A 177 -23.62 25.44 -10.15
N ALA A 178 -24.27 24.74 -9.21
CA ALA A 178 -23.85 24.70 -7.81
C ALA A 178 -22.91 23.53 -7.58
N LEU A 179 -21.72 23.83 -7.07
CA LEU A 179 -20.72 22.88 -6.62
C LEU A 179 -20.82 22.80 -5.10
N VAL A 180 -21.25 21.67 -4.55
CA VAL A 180 -21.44 21.48 -3.09
C VAL A 180 -20.38 20.53 -2.58
N GLY A 181 -19.53 20.99 -1.65
CA GLY A 181 -18.37 20.21 -1.19
C GLY A 181 -18.52 19.67 0.22
N THR A 182 -18.11 18.43 0.48
CA THR A 182 -18.08 17.82 1.82
C THR A 182 -16.82 16.99 2.05
N THR A 183 -16.38 16.95 3.31
CA THR A 183 -15.25 16.12 3.76
C THR A 183 -15.68 14.72 4.19
N SER A 184 -14.72 13.81 4.33
CA SER A 184 -14.98 12.40 4.63
C SER A 184 -15.71 12.20 5.97
N ASN A 185 -16.63 11.25 5.99
CA ASN A 185 -17.21 10.72 7.22
C ASN A 185 -16.16 10.11 8.17
N LEU A 186 -15.02 9.68 7.62
CA LEU A 186 -13.93 9.05 8.34
C LEU A 186 -12.84 10.05 8.79
N THR A 187 -13.01 11.35 8.53
CA THR A 187 -12.00 12.37 8.87
C THR A 187 -11.56 12.30 10.34
N LYS A 188 -12.48 12.01 11.28
CA LYS A 188 -12.15 11.88 12.70
C LYS A 188 -11.27 10.67 13.05
N SER A 189 -11.31 9.62 12.23
CA SER A 189 -10.48 8.42 12.37
C SER A 189 -9.23 8.44 11.48
N LYS A 190 -9.23 9.25 10.42
CA LYS A 190 -8.12 9.38 9.46
C LYS A 190 -7.22 10.59 9.73
N SER A 191 -7.66 11.54 10.56
CA SER A 191 -6.83 12.63 11.07
C SER A 191 -6.54 12.43 12.56
N SER A 192 -5.55 13.16 13.09
CA SER A 192 -5.30 13.20 14.53
C SER A 192 -6.54 13.73 15.26
N PRO A 193 -7.00 13.10 16.36
CA PRO A 193 -8.14 13.60 17.14
C PRO A 193 -7.97 15.06 17.60
N ASP A 194 -6.73 15.49 17.85
CA ASP A 194 -6.42 16.87 18.23
C ASP A 194 -6.60 17.87 17.06
N HIS A 195 -6.43 17.43 15.81
CA HIS A 195 -6.53 18.29 14.62
C HIS A 195 -7.96 18.68 14.27
N VAL A 196 -8.93 17.83 14.64
CA VAL A 196 -10.36 18.01 14.38
C VAL A 196 -11.16 18.32 15.65
N LYS A 197 -10.46 18.63 16.74
CA LYS A 197 -11.05 18.91 18.04
C LYS A 197 -11.96 20.14 17.98
N GLY A 198 -13.15 20.04 18.56
CA GLY A 198 -14.15 21.12 18.55
C GLY A 198 -14.90 21.24 17.23
N LEU A 199 -14.72 20.29 16.30
CA LEU A 199 -15.51 20.20 15.08
C LEU A 199 -16.62 19.16 15.20
N ASN A 200 -17.79 19.54 14.70
CA ASN A 200 -18.90 18.64 14.42
C ASN A 200 -18.96 18.38 12.91
N ILE A 201 -18.24 17.34 12.47
CA ILE A 201 -18.30 16.84 11.09
C ILE A 201 -19.54 15.93 10.98
N THR A 202 -20.52 16.32 10.18
CA THR A 202 -21.78 15.58 9.94
C THR A 202 -21.66 14.65 8.73
N ASP A 203 -22.68 13.81 8.50
CA ASP A 203 -22.70 12.93 7.32
C ASP A 203 -22.61 13.76 6.03
N SER A 204 -21.65 13.38 5.18
CA SER A 204 -21.31 14.08 3.95
C SER A 204 -22.48 14.15 2.97
N SER A 205 -23.09 13.01 2.62
CA SER A 205 -24.21 12.95 1.67
C SER A 205 -25.48 13.59 2.22
N GLU A 206 -25.80 13.41 3.51
CA GLU A 206 -26.97 14.06 4.13
C GLU A 206 -26.86 15.59 4.07
N GLU A 207 -25.67 16.14 4.29
CA GLU A 207 -25.47 17.59 4.25
C GLU A 207 -25.46 18.14 2.81
N VAL A 208 -24.94 17.38 1.84
CA VAL A 208 -25.11 17.70 0.41
C VAL A 208 -26.59 17.81 0.05
N ASN A 209 -27.41 16.81 0.42
CA ASN A 209 -28.85 16.82 0.13
C ASN A 209 -29.53 18.07 0.70
N LYS A 210 -29.15 18.46 1.92
CA LYS A 210 -29.70 19.65 2.58
C LYS A 210 -29.35 20.95 1.87
N GLU A 211 -28.10 21.15 1.47
CA GLU A 211 -27.70 22.35 0.72
C GLU A 211 -28.26 22.34 -0.71
N ALA A 212 -28.22 21.18 -1.40
CA ALA A 212 -28.78 21.01 -2.75
C ALA A 212 -30.27 21.38 -2.79
N LYS A 213 -31.05 20.82 -1.87
CA LYS A 213 -32.47 21.11 -1.74
C LYS A 213 -32.73 22.60 -1.53
N LYS A 214 -32.02 23.21 -0.58
CA LYS A 214 -32.13 24.65 -0.28
C LYS A 214 -31.81 25.50 -1.52
N LEU A 215 -30.76 25.15 -2.26
CA LEU A 215 -30.36 25.89 -3.46
C LEU A 215 -31.38 25.79 -4.60
N LYS A 216 -31.93 24.60 -4.85
CA LYS A 216 -32.97 24.38 -5.87
C LYS A 216 -34.29 25.06 -5.46
N ASP A 217 -34.75 24.89 -4.21
CA ASP A 217 -35.98 25.51 -3.70
C ASP A 217 -35.93 27.05 -3.73
N GLU A 218 -34.76 27.65 -3.52
CA GLU A 218 -34.55 29.11 -3.57
C GLU A 218 -34.29 29.64 -4.99
N GLY A 219 -34.26 28.78 -6.02
CA GLY A 219 -33.96 29.15 -7.42
C GLY A 219 -32.52 29.65 -7.63
N LYS A 220 -31.60 29.19 -6.78
CA LYS A 220 -30.17 29.55 -6.81
C LYS A 220 -29.32 28.58 -7.64
N ALA A 221 -29.80 27.36 -7.85
CA ALA A 221 -29.12 26.35 -8.67
C ALA A 221 -30.07 25.77 -9.70
N ASP A 222 -29.57 25.63 -10.93
CA ASP A 222 -30.19 24.90 -12.02
C ASP A 222 -29.65 23.46 -12.05
N VAL A 223 -28.35 23.31 -11.78
CA VAL A 223 -27.63 22.04 -11.69
C VAL A 223 -26.87 22.00 -10.36
N VAL A 224 -26.83 20.86 -9.70
CA VAL A 224 -26.06 20.62 -8.48
C VAL A 224 -25.11 19.45 -8.71
N ILE A 225 -23.82 19.71 -8.57
CA ILE A 225 -22.75 18.71 -8.61
C ILE A 225 -22.17 18.60 -7.20
N ALA A 226 -22.21 17.40 -6.63
CA ALA A 226 -21.61 17.09 -5.35
C ALA A 226 -20.13 16.76 -5.53
N LEU A 227 -19.27 17.43 -4.75
CA LEU A 227 -17.84 17.12 -4.60
C LEU A 227 -17.68 16.53 -3.21
N ILE A 228 -17.62 15.20 -3.11
CA ILE A 228 -17.61 14.52 -1.80
C ILE A 228 -16.28 13.79 -1.67
N HIS A 229 -15.56 14.06 -0.58
CA HIS A 229 -14.37 13.30 -0.22
C HIS A 229 -14.74 12.02 0.55
N ASP A 230 -15.59 11.18 -0.03
CA ASP A 230 -15.92 9.85 0.47
C ASP A 230 -16.00 8.88 -0.71
N PRO A 231 -15.88 7.57 -0.46
CA PRO A 231 -16.01 6.55 -1.48
C PRO A 231 -17.36 6.63 -2.21
N VAL A 232 -17.33 6.55 -3.56
CA VAL A 232 -18.55 6.63 -4.39
C VAL A 232 -19.61 5.58 -4.03
N ASP A 233 -19.18 4.38 -3.65
CA ASP A 233 -20.06 3.24 -3.32
C ASP A 233 -20.83 3.43 -2.00
N THR A 234 -20.32 4.27 -1.09
CA THR A 234 -20.98 4.59 0.18
C THR A 234 -21.67 5.95 0.19
N GLY A 235 -21.11 6.93 -0.54
CA GLY A 235 -21.63 8.29 -0.64
C GLY A 235 -22.83 8.40 -1.59
N ALA A 236 -22.71 7.90 -2.82
CA ALA A 236 -23.71 8.10 -3.87
C ALA A 236 -25.09 7.51 -3.52
N PRO A 237 -25.22 6.31 -2.93
CA PRO A 237 -26.53 5.73 -2.59
C PRO A 237 -27.34 6.51 -1.55
N LYS A 238 -26.73 7.48 -0.85
CA LYS A 238 -27.39 8.33 0.14
C LYS A 238 -27.85 9.68 -0.44
N LEU A 239 -27.44 10.02 -1.66
CA LEU A 239 -27.80 11.29 -2.29
C LEU A 239 -29.25 11.26 -2.80
N ASP A 240 -29.89 12.42 -2.76
CA ASP A 240 -31.27 12.60 -3.23
C ASP A 240 -31.27 13.02 -4.71
N PRO A 241 -31.68 12.13 -5.64
CA PRO A 241 -31.67 12.43 -7.08
C PRO A 241 -32.70 13.49 -7.49
N GLU A 242 -33.60 13.93 -6.58
CA GLU A 242 -34.46 15.09 -6.84
C GLU A 242 -33.66 16.40 -6.88
N TYR A 243 -32.56 16.48 -6.12
CA TYR A 243 -31.82 17.72 -5.91
C TYR A 243 -30.37 17.68 -6.38
N VAL A 244 -29.77 16.50 -6.50
CA VAL A 244 -28.38 16.29 -6.86
C VAL A 244 -28.29 15.62 -8.23
N ASP A 245 -27.59 16.26 -9.17
CA ASP A 245 -27.55 15.84 -10.56
C ASP A 245 -26.33 14.95 -10.88
N PHE A 246 -25.23 15.11 -10.15
CA PHE A 246 -24.01 14.30 -10.31
C PHE A 246 -23.16 14.31 -9.04
N MET A 247 -22.35 13.26 -8.82
CA MET A 247 -21.35 13.20 -7.75
C MET A 247 -19.95 12.88 -8.26
N PHE A 248 -18.96 13.67 -7.86
CA PHE A 248 -17.56 13.25 -7.85
C PHE A 248 -17.17 12.78 -6.44
N GLY A 249 -16.60 11.58 -6.33
CA GLY A 249 -16.09 11.00 -5.09
C GLY A 249 -14.57 11.16 -4.88
N GLY A 250 -14.07 10.64 -3.76
CA GLY A 250 -12.65 10.64 -3.34
C GLY A 250 -12.36 9.61 -2.24
N ASP A 251 -11.25 9.75 -1.52
CA ASP A 251 -10.84 9.02 -0.29
C ASP A 251 -10.50 7.52 -0.47
N SER A 252 -11.22 6.80 -1.34
CA SER A 252 -11.05 5.36 -1.55
C SER A 252 -9.98 4.99 -2.58
N HIS A 253 -9.42 5.98 -3.28
CA HIS A 253 -8.39 5.80 -4.30
C HIS A 253 -8.79 4.79 -5.41
N VAL A 254 -10.06 4.77 -5.81
CA VAL A 254 -10.58 3.88 -6.86
C VAL A 254 -10.80 4.62 -8.16
N ASN A 255 -10.66 3.91 -9.28
CA ASN A 255 -11.08 4.41 -10.58
C ASN A 255 -12.48 3.90 -10.92
N VAL A 256 -13.49 4.77 -10.89
CA VAL A 256 -14.91 4.40 -11.10
C VAL A 256 -15.64 5.44 -11.94
N VAL A 257 -16.52 4.95 -12.82
CA VAL A 257 -17.57 5.74 -13.50
C VAL A 257 -18.85 4.91 -13.45
N ASP A 258 -19.93 5.46 -12.92
CA ASP A 258 -21.26 4.87 -12.92
C ASP A 258 -22.32 5.91 -13.29
N THR A 259 -22.64 5.97 -14.58
CA THR A 259 -23.67 6.87 -15.11
C THR A 259 -25.10 6.32 -15.00
N GLU A 260 -25.25 5.07 -14.55
CA GLU A 260 -26.55 4.38 -14.46
C GLU A 260 -27.11 4.34 -13.01
N ALA A 261 -26.31 4.77 -12.03
CA ALA A 261 -26.74 4.98 -10.66
C ALA A 261 -27.88 6.02 -10.54
N GLU A 262 -28.65 5.98 -9.45
CA GLU A 262 -29.75 6.95 -9.21
C GLU A 262 -29.24 8.40 -9.24
N VAL A 263 -28.07 8.64 -8.62
CA VAL A 263 -27.25 9.82 -8.85
C VAL A 263 -25.98 9.36 -9.59
N PRO A 264 -25.84 9.71 -10.88
CA PRO A 264 -24.64 9.42 -11.65
C PRO A 264 -23.37 9.90 -10.95
N ASN A 265 -22.31 9.10 -11.00
CA ASN A 265 -21.10 9.39 -10.24
C ASN A 265 -19.79 8.92 -10.91
N ALA A 266 -18.68 9.51 -10.46
CA ALA A 266 -17.34 9.11 -10.86
C ALA A 266 -16.29 9.40 -9.78
N GLN A 267 -15.17 8.68 -9.82
CA GLN A 267 -13.98 8.96 -9.04
C GLN A 267 -12.73 8.81 -9.92
N SER A 268 -11.81 9.77 -9.77
CA SER A 268 -10.67 9.96 -10.67
C SER A 268 -9.40 9.29 -10.15
N TRP A 269 -9.54 8.09 -9.59
CA TRP A 269 -8.44 7.32 -9.00
C TRP A 269 -7.70 8.11 -7.89
N GLU A 270 -6.37 8.15 -7.94
CA GLU A 270 -5.48 8.78 -6.96
C GLU A 270 -4.24 9.37 -7.66
N TYR A 271 -3.50 10.23 -6.97
CA TYR A 271 -2.14 10.68 -7.32
C TYR A 271 -2.00 11.31 -8.72
N GLY A 272 -3.08 11.88 -9.24
CA GLY A 272 -3.08 12.48 -10.58
C GLY A 272 -2.94 11.46 -11.70
N LYS A 273 -3.34 10.20 -11.48
CA LYS A 273 -3.36 9.14 -12.51
C LYS A 273 -4.48 9.32 -13.53
N VAL A 274 -5.59 9.95 -13.13
CA VAL A 274 -6.77 10.18 -13.98
C VAL A 274 -7.32 11.59 -13.77
N VAL A 275 -7.80 12.20 -14.84
CA VAL A 275 -8.74 13.34 -14.81
C VAL A 275 -10.05 12.87 -15.42
N SER A 276 -11.16 12.94 -14.68
CA SER A 276 -12.50 12.67 -15.22
C SER A 276 -13.12 13.97 -15.74
N ASP A 277 -13.78 13.94 -16.88
CA ASP A 277 -14.51 15.09 -17.43
C ASP A 277 -15.99 14.71 -17.62
N LEU A 278 -16.86 15.36 -16.85
CA LEU A 278 -18.31 15.26 -16.98
C LEU A 278 -18.80 16.27 -18.02
N GLY A 279 -19.24 15.80 -19.17
CA GLY A 279 -19.91 16.61 -20.19
C GLY A 279 -21.42 16.41 -20.16
N PHE A 280 -22.18 17.49 -20.26
CA PHE A 280 -23.64 17.44 -20.41
C PHE A 280 -24.20 18.68 -21.11
N THR A 281 -25.43 18.59 -21.59
CA THR A 281 -26.18 19.71 -22.16
C THR A 281 -27.34 20.10 -21.25
N TYR A 282 -27.38 21.33 -20.77
CA TYR A 282 -28.53 21.84 -20.02
C TYR A 282 -29.52 22.55 -20.94
N ASN A 283 -30.77 22.10 -20.93
CA ASN A 283 -31.84 22.70 -21.70
C ASN A 283 -32.61 23.70 -20.83
N LYS A 284 -32.36 25.00 -21.02
CA LYS A 284 -32.98 26.10 -20.25
C LYS A 284 -34.51 26.17 -20.41
N THR A 285 -35.07 25.55 -21.46
CA THR A 285 -36.52 25.52 -21.67
C THR A 285 -37.20 24.45 -20.82
N THR A 286 -36.61 23.26 -20.70
CA THR A 286 -37.16 22.15 -19.92
C THR A 286 -36.68 22.15 -18.47
N GLY A 287 -35.50 22.72 -18.21
CA GLY A 287 -34.80 22.62 -16.93
C GLY A 287 -34.14 21.25 -16.72
N GLU A 288 -33.85 20.53 -17.81
CA GLU A 288 -33.36 19.15 -17.75
C GLU A 288 -31.92 19.05 -18.31
N ILE A 289 -31.17 18.09 -17.77
CA ILE A 289 -29.87 17.66 -18.29
C ILE A 289 -30.08 16.62 -19.39
N GLU A 290 -29.42 16.82 -20.52
CA GLU A 290 -29.40 15.94 -21.69
C GLU A 290 -27.95 15.52 -21.99
N ASP A 291 -27.78 14.39 -22.68
CA ASP A 291 -26.47 13.93 -23.22
C ASP A 291 -25.33 13.85 -22.18
N LEU A 292 -25.65 13.45 -20.94
CA LEU A 292 -24.66 13.27 -19.87
C LEU A 292 -23.66 12.16 -20.24
N LYS A 293 -22.36 12.49 -20.17
CA LYS A 293 -21.26 11.57 -20.44
C LYS A 293 -20.08 11.88 -19.52
N VAL A 294 -19.35 10.85 -19.12
CA VAL A 294 -18.07 10.98 -18.41
C VAL A 294 -16.96 10.36 -19.24
N ASP A 295 -15.92 11.12 -19.53
CA ASP A 295 -14.67 10.65 -20.15
C ASP A 295 -13.54 10.68 -19.13
N GLN A 296 -12.60 9.73 -19.20
CA GLN A 296 -11.43 9.69 -18.31
C GLN A 296 -10.13 9.75 -19.10
N TYR A 297 -9.25 10.66 -18.68
CA TYR A 297 -7.97 10.95 -19.31
C TYR A 297 -6.84 10.48 -18.39
N ASN A 298 -5.96 9.63 -18.91
CA ASN A 298 -4.83 9.08 -18.16
C ASN A 298 -3.50 9.27 -18.92
N ALA A 299 -2.41 8.70 -18.40
CA ALA A 299 -1.09 8.87 -18.98
C ALA A 299 -0.96 8.38 -20.45
N GLU A 300 -1.70 7.35 -20.87
CA GLU A 300 -1.72 6.90 -22.27
C GLU A 300 -2.40 7.95 -23.16
N THR A 301 -3.46 8.59 -22.66
CA THR A 301 -4.21 9.64 -23.36
C THR A 301 -3.33 10.82 -23.77
N LEU A 302 -2.29 11.14 -22.98
CA LEU A 302 -1.31 12.19 -23.32
C LEU A 302 -0.65 11.94 -24.68
N ILE A 303 -0.34 10.67 -24.98
CA ILE A 303 0.31 10.28 -26.24
C ILE A 303 -0.73 10.11 -27.35
N GLU A 304 -1.87 9.50 -27.05
CA GLU A 304 -2.94 9.25 -28.03
C GLU A 304 -3.50 10.54 -28.64
N LEU A 305 -3.62 11.58 -27.82
CA LEU A 305 -4.17 12.87 -28.21
C LEU A 305 -3.10 13.95 -28.46
N ASP A 306 -1.81 13.60 -28.38
CA ASP A 306 -0.67 14.53 -28.54
C ASP A 306 -0.77 15.75 -27.59
N ILE A 307 -1.16 15.50 -26.34
CA ILE A 307 -1.30 16.52 -25.30
C ILE A 307 0.08 16.81 -24.71
N ALA A 308 0.53 18.05 -24.85
CA ALA A 308 1.77 18.51 -24.24
C ALA A 308 1.56 18.95 -22.78
N PRO A 309 2.55 18.77 -21.90
CA PRO A 309 2.53 19.36 -20.56
C PRO A 309 2.49 20.89 -20.62
N ASP A 310 1.82 21.52 -19.66
CA ASP A 310 1.79 22.98 -19.52
C ASP A 310 3.16 23.51 -19.09
N ALA A 311 3.73 24.41 -19.89
CA ALA A 311 5.08 24.91 -19.68
C ALA A 311 5.24 25.86 -18.48
N GLU A 312 4.19 26.54 -18.03
CA GLU A 312 4.26 27.40 -16.85
C GLU A 312 4.10 26.56 -15.56
N VAL A 313 3.26 25.53 -15.59
CA VAL A 313 3.16 24.57 -14.50
C VAL A 313 4.44 23.73 -14.38
N GLU A 314 5.08 23.34 -15.49
CA GLU A 314 6.38 22.65 -15.44
C GLU A 314 7.43 23.48 -14.68
N LYS A 315 7.51 24.80 -14.92
CA LYS A 315 8.41 25.69 -14.18
C LYS A 315 8.06 25.78 -12.70
N LEU A 316 6.78 25.71 -12.34
CA LEU A 316 6.33 25.64 -10.95
C LEU A 316 6.84 24.35 -10.29
N VAL A 317 6.74 23.21 -10.98
CA VAL A 317 7.27 21.93 -10.49
C VAL A 317 8.79 21.98 -10.33
N GLU A 318 9.51 22.61 -11.26
CA GLU A 318 10.96 22.85 -11.14
C GLU A 318 11.31 23.68 -9.91
N LYS A 319 10.59 24.79 -9.67
CA LYS A 319 10.76 25.64 -8.47
C LYS A 319 10.48 24.86 -7.18
N ALA A 320 9.44 24.02 -7.17
CA ALA A 320 9.11 23.15 -6.04
C ALA A 320 10.26 22.19 -5.73
N ARG A 321 10.82 21.54 -6.77
CA ARG A 321 11.98 20.63 -6.65
C ARG A 321 13.21 21.33 -6.08
N GLU A 322 13.55 22.51 -6.60
CA GLU A 322 14.67 23.30 -6.09
C GLU A 322 14.49 23.63 -4.61
N LYS A 323 13.27 24.07 -4.24
CA LYS A 323 12.97 24.41 -2.85
C LYS A 323 13.02 23.20 -1.93
N ALA A 324 12.50 22.06 -2.37
CA ALA A 324 12.58 20.81 -1.64
C ALA A 324 14.03 20.36 -1.41
N GLY A 325 14.92 20.57 -2.40
CA GLY A 325 16.35 20.31 -2.24
C GLY A 325 17.04 21.22 -1.21
N GLU A 326 16.60 22.48 -1.06
CA GLU A 326 17.09 23.37 -0.01
C GLU A 326 16.59 22.94 1.38
N LEU A 327 15.28 22.72 1.51
CA LEU A 327 14.65 22.40 2.79
C LEU A 327 15.04 20.99 3.26
N GLY A 328 15.27 20.06 2.33
CA GLY A 328 15.69 18.69 2.64
C GLY A 328 17.00 18.60 3.42
N GLN A 329 17.83 19.65 3.40
CA GLN A 329 19.07 19.72 4.18
C GLN A 329 18.86 20.00 5.67
N GLN A 330 17.63 20.31 6.10
CA GLN A 330 17.33 20.53 7.51
C GLN A 330 17.49 19.23 8.31
N VAL A 331 18.18 19.34 9.44
CA VAL A 331 18.33 18.25 10.41
C VAL A 331 17.00 18.01 11.12
N VAL A 332 16.48 16.79 11.04
CA VAL A 332 15.22 16.37 11.67
C VAL A 332 15.44 15.61 12.97
N ALA A 333 16.58 14.93 13.10
CA ALA A 333 16.91 14.12 14.25
C ALA A 333 18.43 13.97 14.40
N THR A 334 18.86 13.41 15.52
CA THR A 334 20.22 12.89 15.71
C THR A 334 20.12 11.46 16.18
N VAL A 335 20.73 10.53 15.45
CA VAL A 335 20.73 9.11 15.79
C VAL A 335 22.12 8.68 16.28
N GLU A 336 22.18 7.88 17.34
CA GLU A 336 23.44 7.49 17.98
C GLU A 336 24.18 6.38 17.22
N GLU A 337 23.43 5.50 16.57
CA GLU A 337 23.92 4.31 15.89
C GLU A 337 23.56 4.34 14.40
N THR A 338 24.36 3.66 13.58
CA THR A 338 24.13 3.52 12.14
C THR A 338 23.20 2.34 11.87
N TYR A 339 22.21 2.55 11.01
CA TYR A 339 21.31 1.50 10.54
C TYR A 339 21.67 1.09 9.12
N LEU A 340 21.95 -0.20 8.93
CA LEU A 340 22.48 -0.73 7.68
C LEU A 340 21.46 -1.69 7.05
N ARG A 341 21.43 -1.69 5.72
CA ARG A 341 20.77 -2.73 4.93
C ARG A 341 21.68 -3.94 4.79
N GLY A 342 21.09 -5.10 4.54
CA GLY A 342 21.82 -6.36 4.36
C GLY A 342 22.82 -6.36 3.21
N SER A 343 23.90 -7.12 3.34
CA SER A 343 24.94 -7.23 2.32
C SER A 343 25.30 -8.68 1.97
N ASN A 344 25.65 -8.89 0.70
CA ASN A 344 26.28 -10.15 0.28
C ASN A 344 27.75 -10.11 0.72
N PRO A 345 28.39 -11.27 0.96
CA PRO A 345 29.80 -11.33 1.33
C PRO A 345 30.70 -10.52 0.37
N GLY A 346 31.44 -9.55 0.92
CA GLY A 346 32.36 -8.70 0.15
C GLY A 346 31.69 -7.66 -0.77
N ALA A 347 30.38 -7.47 -0.67
CA ALA A 347 29.63 -6.47 -1.42
C ALA A 347 29.21 -5.29 -0.53
N LYS A 348 28.67 -4.24 -1.15
CA LYS A 348 28.12 -3.09 -0.43
C LYS A 348 26.78 -3.40 0.23
N THR A 349 26.40 -2.60 1.22
CA THR A 349 25.06 -2.59 1.83
C THR A 349 23.94 -2.49 0.79
N GLY A 350 22.80 -3.12 1.08
CA GLY A 350 21.64 -3.22 0.19
C GLY A 350 21.79 -4.23 -0.96
N SER A 351 22.91 -4.96 -1.04
CA SER A 351 23.13 -6.00 -2.05
C SER A 351 22.44 -7.33 -1.72
N ASN A 352 22.15 -7.59 -0.44
CA ASN A 352 21.43 -8.76 0.02
C ASN A 352 20.10 -8.35 0.64
N ARG A 353 19.00 -8.84 0.07
CA ARG A 353 17.65 -8.61 0.58
C ARG A 353 17.07 -9.82 1.30
N GLY A 354 17.81 -10.93 1.41
CA GLY A 354 17.35 -12.16 2.04
C GLY A 354 17.89 -12.37 3.46
N THR A 355 18.42 -11.32 4.07
CA THR A 355 19.00 -11.33 5.42
C THR A 355 18.36 -10.24 6.26
N GLU A 356 18.11 -10.55 7.54
CA GLU A 356 17.69 -9.54 8.51
C GLU A 356 18.72 -8.39 8.56
N SER A 357 18.24 -7.16 8.65
CA SER A 357 19.07 -5.96 8.68
C SER A 357 18.50 -4.89 9.60
N THR A 358 19.39 -4.15 10.25
CA THR A 358 19.01 -3.16 11.26
C THR A 358 18.13 -2.04 10.69
N ALA A 359 18.38 -1.61 9.45
CA ALA A 359 17.56 -0.59 8.80
C ALA A 359 16.14 -1.08 8.46
N ASN A 360 15.97 -2.35 8.08
CA ASN A 360 14.65 -2.91 7.76
C ASN A 360 13.78 -3.03 9.02
N ASN A 361 14.36 -3.55 10.10
CA ASN A 361 13.69 -3.64 11.41
C ASN A 361 13.33 -2.27 11.97
N MET A 362 14.21 -1.28 11.83
CA MET A 362 13.93 0.09 12.25
C MET A 362 12.67 0.65 11.58
N LEU A 363 12.47 0.41 10.28
CA LEU A 363 11.27 0.89 9.59
C LEU A 363 10.01 0.11 9.96
N ALA A 364 10.13 -1.20 10.22
CA ALA A 364 9.03 -1.98 10.80
C ALA A 364 8.63 -1.47 12.20
N GLN A 365 9.62 -1.18 13.05
CA GLN A 365 9.42 -0.57 14.37
C GLN A 365 8.84 0.85 14.25
N SER A 366 9.31 1.63 13.29
CA SER A 366 8.81 2.98 13.00
C SER A 366 7.33 2.95 12.68
N ALA A 367 6.88 2.07 11.79
CA ALA A 367 5.46 1.92 11.44
C ALA A 367 4.61 1.58 12.68
N LEU A 368 5.08 0.65 13.51
CA LEU A 368 4.40 0.26 14.75
C LEU A 368 4.28 1.42 15.74
N VAL A 369 5.37 2.16 16.00
CA VAL A 369 5.39 3.27 16.96
C VAL A 369 4.53 4.43 16.46
N ALA A 370 4.71 4.81 15.20
CA ALA A 370 3.98 5.89 14.56
C ALA A 370 2.47 5.67 14.63
N LEU A 371 1.98 4.48 14.25
CA LEU A 371 0.54 4.21 14.25
C LEU A 371 -0.03 4.00 15.66
N ASN A 372 0.72 3.43 16.62
CA ASN A 372 0.26 3.37 18.02
C ASN A 372 0.14 4.77 18.65
N ALA A 373 0.93 5.74 18.19
CA ALA A 373 0.83 7.12 18.66
C ALA A 373 -0.38 7.86 18.05
N SER A 374 -0.73 7.54 16.81
CA SER A 374 -1.84 8.17 16.09
C SER A 374 -3.21 7.56 16.38
N LEU A 375 -3.27 6.29 16.78
CA LEU A 375 -4.50 5.54 16.98
C LEU A 375 -4.75 5.22 18.46
N GLU A 376 -6.00 5.33 18.92
CA GLU A 376 -6.42 4.92 20.26
C GLU A 376 -6.63 3.38 20.39
N GLU A 377 -5.91 2.58 19.60
CA GLU A 377 -5.95 1.11 19.64
C GLU A 377 -4.57 0.48 19.76
N LYS A 378 -4.50 -0.74 20.31
CA LYS A 378 -3.24 -1.50 20.38
C LYS A 378 -2.95 -2.11 19.00
N ILE A 379 -1.77 -1.80 18.46
CA ILE A 379 -1.22 -2.49 17.30
C ILE A 379 -0.19 -3.52 17.80
N ASP A 380 -0.28 -4.76 17.31
CA ASP A 380 0.50 -5.88 17.85
C ASP A 380 1.90 -5.99 17.25
N LEU A 381 2.07 -5.68 15.96
CA LEU A 381 3.36 -5.73 15.29
C LEU A 381 3.44 -4.79 14.08
N GLY A 382 4.67 -4.41 13.73
CA GLY A 382 4.99 -3.73 12.48
C GLY A 382 5.80 -4.62 11.55
N ILE A 383 5.59 -4.48 10.24
CA ILE A 383 6.29 -5.24 9.20
C ILE A 383 6.82 -4.32 8.09
N MET A 384 7.94 -4.70 7.47
CA MET A 384 8.56 -3.97 6.36
C MET A 384 9.27 -4.90 5.38
N ASN A 385 9.13 -4.67 4.08
CA ASN A 385 9.88 -5.43 3.09
C ASN A 385 11.28 -4.84 2.89
N ALA A 386 12.30 -5.71 2.78
CA ALA A 386 13.67 -5.27 2.49
C ALA A 386 13.81 -4.44 1.20
N GLY A 387 12.87 -4.60 0.25
CA GLY A 387 12.82 -3.79 -0.97
C GLY A 387 12.43 -2.33 -0.77
N GLY A 388 11.69 -2.05 0.31
CA GLY A 388 11.25 -0.74 0.74
C GLY A 388 12.36 0.12 1.38
N VAL A 389 13.48 -0.49 1.80
CA VAL A 389 14.62 0.24 2.40
C VAL A 389 15.64 0.64 1.33
N ARG A 390 15.81 1.94 1.09
CA ARG A 390 16.50 2.44 -0.12
C ARG A 390 17.88 3.04 0.12
N ALA A 391 18.17 3.45 1.34
CA ALA A 391 19.48 3.87 1.80
C ALA A 391 19.76 3.30 3.20
N ASP A 392 21.01 3.39 3.61
CA ASP A 392 21.42 3.19 5.00
C ASP A 392 21.26 4.53 5.74
N LEU A 393 21.10 4.49 7.07
CA LEU A 393 21.03 5.69 7.90
C LEU A 393 22.29 5.82 8.75
N PRO A 394 23.22 6.75 8.44
CA PRO A 394 24.42 6.94 9.23
C PRO A 394 24.12 7.56 10.60
N ALA A 395 24.92 7.20 11.62
CA ALA A 395 24.93 7.88 12.91
C ALA A 395 25.26 9.37 12.77
N GLY A 396 24.68 10.19 13.64
CA GLY A 396 24.85 11.64 13.69
C GLY A 396 23.59 12.40 13.33
N GLU A 397 23.76 13.64 12.86
CA GLU A 397 22.66 14.48 12.38
C GLU A 397 22.03 13.84 11.14
N VAL A 398 20.72 13.60 11.23
CA VAL A 398 19.91 13.07 10.13
C VAL A 398 19.12 14.22 9.54
N THR A 399 19.30 14.48 8.25
CA THR A 399 18.48 15.43 7.51
C THR A 399 17.20 14.79 7.01
N TYR A 400 16.20 15.62 6.71
CA TYR A 400 14.97 15.15 6.09
C TYR A 400 15.25 14.42 4.76
N GLN A 401 16.18 14.94 3.95
CA GLN A 401 16.60 14.30 2.70
C GLN A 401 17.19 12.91 2.95
N GLN A 402 17.98 12.72 4.01
CA GLN A 402 18.50 11.38 4.35
C GLN A 402 17.39 10.43 4.75
N ALA A 403 16.38 10.89 5.51
CA ALA A 403 15.20 10.09 5.82
C ALA A 403 14.42 9.70 4.54
N PHE A 404 14.27 10.64 3.60
CA PHE A 404 13.67 10.38 2.29
C PHE A 404 14.48 9.37 1.46
N GLU A 405 15.80 9.49 1.43
CA GLU A 405 16.66 8.53 0.72
C GLU A 405 16.55 7.11 1.28
N VAL A 406 16.24 6.97 2.59
CA VAL A 406 15.93 5.68 3.22
C VAL A 406 14.55 5.18 2.78
N GLN A 407 13.54 6.03 2.75
CA GLN A 407 12.14 5.68 2.45
C GLN A 407 11.48 6.68 1.47
N PRO A 408 11.72 6.56 0.15
CA PRO A 408 11.38 7.58 -0.85
C PRO A 408 10.04 7.37 -1.55
N PHE A 409 9.27 6.35 -1.15
CA PHE A 409 8.10 5.92 -1.92
C PHE A 409 6.88 6.81 -1.68
N GLY A 410 6.77 7.37 -0.48
CA GLY A 410 5.58 8.06 -0.07
C GLY A 410 4.37 7.12 -0.13
N ASN A 411 4.53 5.88 0.33
CA ASN A 411 3.38 5.00 0.53
C ASN A 411 2.64 5.46 1.78
N ASP A 412 1.37 5.09 1.89
CA ASP A 412 0.67 5.18 3.17
C ASP A 412 1.11 4.04 4.09
N ILE A 413 1.16 4.31 5.39
CA ILE A 413 1.19 3.27 6.41
C ILE A 413 -0.24 3.06 6.92
N SER A 414 -0.73 1.84 6.75
CA SER A 414 -2.03 1.38 7.21
C SER A 414 -1.88 0.41 8.38
N VAL A 415 -2.98 0.23 9.12
CA VAL A 415 -3.13 -0.90 10.05
C VAL A 415 -4.23 -1.83 9.55
N ALA A 416 -3.97 -3.13 9.55
CA ALA A 416 -4.96 -4.14 9.16
C ALA A 416 -4.99 -5.32 10.13
N THR A 417 -6.07 -6.08 10.08
CA THR A 417 -6.24 -7.32 10.83
C THR A 417 -5.77 -8.50 9.98
N LEU A 418 -4.82 -9.27 10.50
CA LEU A 418 -4.40 -10.57 9.95
C LEU A 418 -4.58 -11.67 10.99
N SER A 419 -4.96 -12.88 10.54
CA SER A 419 -4.91 -14.07 11.40
C SER A 419 -3.45 -14.47 11.65
N GLY A 420 -3.18 -15.16 12.76
CA GLY A 420 -1.85 -15.72 13.02
C GLY A 420 -1.38 -16.65 11.90
N LYS A 421 -2.31 -17.41 11.31
CA LYS A 421 -2.03 -18.24 10.14
C LYS A 421 -1.58 -17.41 8.93
N ALA A 422 -2.24 -16.28 8.65
CA ALA A 422 -1.85 -15.38 7.56
C ALA A 422 -0.47 -14.75 7.81
N ILE A 423 -0.16 -14.36 9.04
CA ILE A 423 1.17 -13.86 9.44
C ILE A 423 2.25 -14.93 9.22
N LYS A 424 1.99 -16.17 9.65
CA LYS A 424 2.90 -17.29 9.44
C LYS A 424 3.13 -17.54 7.95
N GLN A 425 2.06 -17.53 7.15
CA GLN A 425 2.17 -17.70 5.69
C GLN A 425 2.96 -16.56 5.05
N ALA A 426 2.80 -15.31 5.53
CA ALA A 426 3.59 -14.18 5.04
C ALA A 426 5.09 -14.35 5.31
N LEU A 427 5.46 -14.88 6.49
CA LEU A 427 6.84 -15.22 6.80
C LEU A 427 7.37 -16.41 5.97
N GLU A 428 6.53 -17.39 5.64
CA GLU A 428 6.91 -18.49 4.72
C GLU A 428 7.14 -17.99 3.29
N ASN A 429 6.39 -16.97 2.86
CA ASN A 429 6.49 -16.40 1.52
C ASN A 429 7.80 -15.64 1.27
N GLN A 430 8.59 -15.37 2.32
CA GLN A 430 9.93 -14.79 2.21
C GLN A 430 10.87 -15.61 1.31
N TRP A 431 10.74 -16.93 1.32
CA TRP A 431 11.45 -17.78 0.36
C TRP A 431 10.71 -17.78 -0.97
N GLN A 432 11.33 -17.23 -2.00
CA GLN A 432 10.71 -17.08 -3.31
C GLN A 432 10.51 -18.44 -3.99
N THR A 433 9.58 -18.48 -4.95
CA THR A 433 9.49 -19.61 -5.88
C THR A 433 10.77 -19.70 -6.72
N GLU A 434 11.06 -20.85 -7.30
CA GLU A 434 12.23 -21.01 -8.18
C GLU A 434 12.15 -20.04 -9.38
N GLU A 435 10.95 -19.84 -9.93
CA GLU A 435 10.71 -18.91 -11.04
C GLU A 435 11.02 -17.46 -10.64
N ASP A 436 10.49 -17.00 -9.51
CA ASP A 436 10.70 -15.63 -9.04
C ASP A 436 12.15 -15.39 -8.61
N ALA A 437 12.78 -16.40 -7.99
CA ALA A 437 14.19 -16.35 -7.61
C ALA A 437 15.10 -16.21 -8.84
N VAL A 438 14.82 -16.96 -9.91
CA VAL A 438 15.56 -16.85 -11.19
C VAL A 438 15.33 -15.48 -11.84
N LYS A 439 14.08 -15.00 -11.85
CA LYS A 439 13.72 -13.72 -12.47
C LYS A 439 14.30 -12.52 -11.73
N SER A 440 14.27 -12.55 -10.39
CA SER A 440 14.72 -11.44 -9.54
C SER A 440 16.21 -11.53 -9.18
N GLY A 441 16.82 -12.71 -9.31
CA GLY A 441 18.14 -13.01 -8.79
C GLY A 441 18.19 -13.07 -7.26
N ARG A 442 17.05 -13.24 -6.59
CA ARG A 442 16.92 -13.19 -5.13
C ARG A 442 16.16 -14.43 -4.64
N PRO A 443 16.81 -15.41 -3.99
CA PRO A 443 16.12 -16.60 -3.50
C PRO A 443 15.26 -16.33 -2.25
N ARG A 444 15.58 -15.28 -1.48
CA ARG A 444 14.80 -14.84 -0.33
C ARG A 444 14.62 -13.31 -0.35
N LEU A 445 13.47 -12.85 0.11
CA LEU A 445 13.20 -11.47 0.51
C LEU A 445 12.86 -11.49 1.99
N ASP A 446 13.72 -10.93 2.80
CA ASP A 446 13.57 -10.86 4.23
C ASP A 446 12.51 -9.83 4.62
N MET A 447 11.67 -10.22 5.59
CA MET A 447 10.65 -9.41 6.22
C MET A 447 11.24 -8.77 7.48
N GLY A 448 11.37 -7.46 7.46
CA GLY A 448 11.70 -6.68 8.64
C GLY A 448 10.54 -6.71 9.62
N LEU A 449 10.85 -6.87 10.90
CA LEU A 449 9.87 -7.02 11.96
C LEU A 449 10.14 -6.01 13.08
N SER A 450 9.08 -5.53 13.72
CA SER A 450 9.19 -4.74 14.95
C SER A 450 9.90 -5.51 16.06
N ASP A 451 10.48 -4.79 17.02
CA ASP A 451 11.41 -5.33 18.01
C ASP A 451 10.82 -6.46 18.86
N ASN A 452 9.50 -6.42 19.07
CA ASN A 452 8.73 -7.36 19.87
C ASN A 452 8.43 -8.71 19.18
N VAL A 453 8.79 -8.87 17.90
CA VAL A 453 8.53 -10.10 17.14
C VAL A 453 9.83 -10.88 16.89
N SER A 454 9.78 -12.20 17.11
CA SER A 454 10.89 -13.10 16.74
C SER A 454 10.39 -14.44 16.25
N TYR A 455 11.15 -15.09 15.38
CA TYR A 455 10.81 -16.39 14.84
C TYR A 455 12.02 -17.30 14.67
N THR A 456 11.75 -18.60 14.62
CA THR A 456 12.72 -19.61 14.21
C THR A 456 12.27 -20.28 12.93
N TYR A 457 13.23 -20.75 12.13
CA TYR A 457 12.93 -21.50 10.92
C TYR A 457 13.92 -22.65 10.69
N ASN A 458 13.53 -23.66 9.91
CA ASN A 458 14.40 -24.71 9.45
C ASN A 458 14.87 -24.41 8.01
N PRO A 459 16.15 -24.03 7.79
CA PRO A 459 16.66 -23.75 6.45
C PRO A 459 16.65 -24.95 5.51
N GLU A 460 16.61 -26.18 6.04
CA GLU A 460 16.61 -27.43 5.29
C GLU A 460 15.20 -27.90 4.91
N ALA A 461 14.15 -27.28 5.46
CA ALA A 461 12.76 -27.64 5.17
C ALA A 461 12.30 -27.17 3.78
N ALA A 462 11.24 -27.81 3.27
CA ALA A 462 10.59 -27.39 2.04
C ALA A 462 9.99 -25.98 2.18
N ARG A 463 9.92 -25.22 1.09
CA ARG A 463 9.25 -23.92 1.06
C ARG A 463 7.79 -24.08 1.54
N GLY A 464 7.34 -23.22 2.45
CA GLY A 464 6.01 -23.32 3.07
C GLY A 464 5.98 -24.14 4.36
N GLU A 465 7.10 -24.77 4.74
CA GLU A 465 7.26 -25.53 5.97
C GLU A 465 8.52 -25.11 6.75
N ARG A 466 9.06 -23.92 6.48
CA ARG A 466 10.32 -23.44 7.07
C ARG A 466 10.10 -22.86 8.44
N ILE A 467 9.05 -22.07 8.67
CA ILE A 467 8.78 -21.39 9.92
C ILE A 467 8.36 -22.40 11.00
N THR A 468 9.15 -22.47 12.07
CA THR A 468 8.97 -23.45 13.15
C THR A 468 8.37 -22.84 14.42
N SER A 469 8.60 -21.56 14.69
CA SER A 469 8.04 -20.84 15.84
C SER A 469 7.99 -19.35 15.53
N ILE A 470 6.95 -18.65 16.01
CA ILE A 470 6.83 -17.20 15.96
C ILE A 470 6.37 -16.75 17.35
N THR A 471 6.93 -15.64 17.83
CA THR A 471 6.54 -14.99 19.08
C THR A 471 6.28 -13.51 18.86
N ILE A 472 5.25 -12.98 19.52
CA ILE A 472 4.89 -11.56 19.57
C ILE A 472 4.74 -11.19 21.05
N ASP A 473 5.42 -10.13 21.49
CA ASP A 473 5.50 -9.75 22.91
C ASP A 473 6.00 -10.92 23.80
N GLY A 474 6.83 -11.80 23.24
CA GLY A 474 7.33 -13.02 23.89
C GLY A 474 6.33 -14.17 24.02
N ALA A 475 5.06 -13.99 23.61
CA ALA A 475 4.06 -15.04 23.58
C ALA A 475 4.03 -15.75 22.21
N PRO A 476 3.80 -17.08 22.15
CA PRO A 476 3.66 -17.78 20.87
C PRO A 476 2.51 -17.25 20.03
N LEU A 477 2.72 -17.20 18.71
CA LEU A 477 1.66 -16.89 17.76
C LEU A 477 0.62 -18.01 17.74
N GLU A 478 -0.65 -17.64 17.89
CA GLU A 478 -1.80 -18.52 17.74
C GLU A 478 -2.44 -18.36 16.34
N ASP A 479 -2.56 -19.46 15.59
CA ASP A 479 -3.00 -19.46 14.18
C ASP A 479 -4.38 -18.82 13.97
N ASP A 480 -5.34 -19.11 14.84
CA ASP A 480 -6.73 -18.66 14.73
C ASP A 480 -6.99 -17.29 15.40
N LYS A 481 -5.97 -16.69 16.01
CA LYS A 481 -6.09 -15.38 16.66
C LYS A 481 -5.85 -14.26 15.65
N ASP A 482 -6.62 -13.18 15.80
CA ASP A 482 -6.46 -11.95 15.03
C ASP A 482 -5.42 -11.03 15.68
N TYR A 483 -4.59 -10.41 14.85
CA TYR A 483 -3.56 -9.45 15.24
C TYR A 483 -3.68 -8.19 14.40
N ARG A 484 -3.43 -7.04 15.03
CA ARG A 484 -3.35 -5.74 14.34
C ARG A 484 -1.92 -5.53 13.85
N VAL A 485 -1.77 -5.33 12.54
CA VAL A 485 -0.48 -5.28 11.84
C VAL A 485 -0.31 -3.92 11.16
N ALA A 486 0.73 -3.18 11.54
CA ALA A 486 1.17 -1.96 10.87
C ALA A 486 2.07 -2.30 9.67
N ALA A 487 1.72 -1.82 8.48
CA ALA A 487 2.46 -2.08 7.25
C ALA A 487 2.21 -0.98 6.22
N SER A 488 3.05 -0.91 5.18
CA SER A 488 2.73 -0.06 4.03
C SER A 488 1.54 -0.61 3.25
N SER A 489 0.76 0.27 2.63
CA SER A 489 -0.33 -0.11 1.73
C SER A 489 0.15 -0.99 0.58
N PHE A 490 1.40 -0.82 0.12
CA PHE A 490 2.05 -1.72 -0.83
C PHE A 490 2.06 -3.18 -0.33
N LEU A 491 2.44 -3.43 0.91
CA LEU A 491 2.51 -4.77 1.48
C LEU A 491 1.12 -5.38 1.68
N LEU A 492 0.18 -4.62 2.23
CA LEU A 492 -1.20 -5.08 2.44
C LEU A 492 -1.91 -5.35 1.10
N GLY A 493 -1.62 -4.56 0.07
CA GLY A 493 -2.08 -4.77 -1.29
C GLY A 493 -1.42 -5.96 -2.02
N GLY A 494 -0.57 -6.75 -1.35
CA GLY A 494 0.04 -7.96 -1.91
C GLY A 494 1.42 -7.74 -2.56
N GLY A 495 2.02 -6.57 -2.33
CA GLY A 495 3.36 -6.23 -2.78
C GLY A 495 4.41 -7.24 -2.34
N ASP A 496 5.38 -7.50 -3.22
CA ASP A 496 6.42 -8.53 -3.09
C ASP A 496 5.90 -9.98 -2.85
N GLY A 497 4.58 -10.20 -2.91
CA GLY A 497 3.95 -11.52 -2.76
C GLY A 497 3.99 -12.07 -1.33
N PHE A 498 4.23 -11.23 -0.32
CA PHE A 498 4.27 -11.67 1.07
C PHE A 498 2.86 -12.00 1.59
N ILE A 499 1.95 -11.04 1.49
CA ILE A 499 0.61 -11.12 2.06
C ILE A 499 -0.38 -11.39 0.93
N ASP A 500 -1.33 -12.29 1.16
CA ASP A 500 -2.48 -12.44 0.27
C ASP A 500 -3.49 -11.32 0.61
N PRO A 501 -3.82 -10.41 -0.34
CA PRO A 501 -4.78 -9.34 -0.09
C PRO A 501 -6.16 -9.85 0.36
N ALA A 502 -6.52 -11.08 0.03
CA ALA A 502 -7.78 -11.68 0.47
C ALA A 502 -7.82 -11.98 1.98
N GLU A 503 -6.66 -12.05 2.65
CA GLU A 503 -6.54 -12.28 4.09
C GLU A 503 -6.52 -10.96 4.90
N VAL A 504 -6.37 -9.82 4.21
CA VAL A 504 -6.37 -8.48 4.83
C VAL A 504 -7.81 -8.07 5.16
N ARG A 505 -8.07 -7.80 6.44
CA ARG A 505 -9.38 -7.34 6.93
C ARG A 505 -9.24 -6.06 7.74
N ASP A 506 -10.34 -5.31 7.84
CA ASP A 506 -10.44 -4.11 8.68
C ASP A 506 -9.24 -3.16 8.49
N GLU A 507 -8.82 -3.00 7.23
CA GLU A 507 -7.75 -2.08 6.88
C GLU A 507 -8.22 -0.65 7.16
N LEU A 508 -7.44 0.03 7.99
CA LEU A 508 -7.57 1.45 8.25
C LEU A 508 -6.32 2.13 7.69
N ASN A 509 -6.49 2.77 6.55
CA ASN A 509 -5.54 3.74 6.05
C ASN A 509 -5.82 5.09 6.74
N VAL A 510 -4.86 5.57 7.52
CA VAL A 510 -4.91 6.90 8.18
C VAL A 510 -4.24 7.99 7.32
N GLY A 511 -3.85 7.63 6.09
CA GLY A 511 -3.04 8.36 5.12
C GLY A 511 -1.77 9.00 5.71
N TYR A 512 -1.24 8.36 6.75
CA TYR A 512 0.01 8.75 7.33
C TYR A 512 1.14 8.24 6.44
N ASN A 513 1.74 9.16 5.68
CA ASN A 513 2.80 8.84 4.75
C ASN A 513 4.02 8.25 5.45
N ASP A 514 4.63 7.26 4.81
CA ASP A 514 5.67 6.43 5.37
C ASP A 514 6.96 7.19 5.73
N LEU A 515 7.28 8.24 4.99
CA LEU A 515 8.35 9.18 5.33
C LEU A 515 8.05 10.01 6.57
N ASN A 516 6.82 10.53 6.71
CA ASN A 516 6.45 11.34 7.87
C ASN A 516 6.47 10.49 9.13
N ALA A 517 5.89 9.29 9.07
CA ALA A 517 5.96 8.31 10.15
C ALA A 517 7.41 8.00 10.55
N PHE A 518 8.31 7.87 9.57
CA PHE A 518 9.73 7.66 9.84
C PHE A 518 10.41 8.87 10.47
N VAL A 519 10.18 10.07 9.94
CA VAL A 519 10.72 11.33 10.49
C VAL A 519 10.24 11.57 11.92
N ASP A 520 8.98 11.27 12.23
CA ASP A 520 8.44 11.43 13.57
C ASP A 520 8.94 10.35 14.52
N TYR A 521 9.05 9.10 14.06
CA TYR A 521 9.73 8.03 14.80
C TYR A 521 11.17 8.45 15.16
N LEU A 522 11.91 9.06 14.23
CA LEU A 522 13.28 9.53 14.47
C LEU A 522 13.39 10.63 15.54
N LYS A 523 12.28 11.29 15.91
CA LYS A 523 12.24 12.30 16.98
C LYS A 523 11.88 11.70 18.34
N THR A 524 11.51 10.42 18.39
CA THR A 524 11.14 9.74 19.64
C THR A 524 12.36 9.39 20.49
N ASP A 525 12.16 9.25 21.80
CA ASP A 525 13.19 8.75 22.70
C ASP A 525 13.36 7.23 22.54
N GLY A 526 14.58 6.72 22.72
CA GLY A 526 14.81 5.26 22.80
C GLY A 526 15.02 4.55 21.45
N ILE A 527 15.22 5.31 20.37
CA ILE A 527 15.69 4.78 19.09
C ILE A 527 17.06 4.13 19.29
N GLY A 528 17.18 2.84 18.99
CA GLY A 528 18.42 2.09 19.11
C GLY A 528 18.53 1.01 18.05
N VAL A 529 19.74 0.55 17.79
CA VAL A 529 19.95 -0.60 16.90
C VAL A 529 19.51 -1.87 17.62
N ARG A 530 18.66 -2.65 16.96
CA ARG A 530 18.34 -4.02 17.37
C ARG A 530 19.63 -4.84 17.39
N LYS A 531 20.08 -5.27 18.57
CA LYS A 531 21.41 -5.87 18.74
C LYS A 531 21.49 -7.34 18.33
N GLY A 532 20.44 -8.10 18.57
CA GLY A 532 20.37 -9.52 18.26
C GLY A 532 19.47 -9.82 17.09
N GLN A 533 19.91 -10.75 16.23
CA GLN A 533 19.06 -11.36 15.20
C GLN A 533 17.87 -12.07 15.84
N LYS A 534 16.73 -12.04 15.16
CA LYS A 534 15.44 -12.57 15.63
C LYS A 534 14.74 -13.42 14.58
N ASP A 535 15.40 -13.68 13.44
CA ASP A 535 15.08 -14.73 12.48
C ASP A 535 16.09 -15.89 12.54
N VAL A 536 16.04 -16.74 13.57
CA VAL A 536 17.12 -17.73 13.76
C VAL A 536 16.83 -19.05 13.05
N GLY A 537 17.80 -19.52 12.26
CA GLY A 537 17.75 -20.86 11.69
C GLY A 537 18.06 -21.93 12.74
N VAL A 538 17.19 -22.91 12.92
CA VAL A 538 17.33 -24.01 13.89
C VAL A 538 17.05 -25.35 13.21
N VAL A 539 18.05 -26.24 13.20
CA VAL A 539 17.92 -27.63 12.73
C VAL A 539 18.12 -28.57 13.91
N LEU A 540 17.06 -29.31 14.25
CA LEU A 540 17.10 -30.38 15.26
C LEU A 540 17.67 -31.67 14.65
N PRO A 541 18.21 -32.60 15.48
CA PRO A 541 18.61 -33.92 15.01
C PRO A 541 17.46 -34.64 14.29
N ALA A 542 17.78 -35.40 13.23
CA ALA A 542 16.78 -36.11 12.43
C ALA A 542 16.03 -37.19 13.24
N GLU A 543 16.69 -37.76 14.23
CA GLU A 543 16.13 -38.71 15.19
C GLU A 543 15.25 -38.05 16.28
N GLY A 544 15.18 -36.72 16.29
CA GLY A 544 14.49 -35.94 17.33
C GLY A 544 15.31 -35.77 18.61
N LEU A 545 14.71 -35.15 19.62
CA LEU A 545 15.31 -34.99 20.94
C LEU A 545 14.89 -36.17 21.84
N LYS A 546 15.83 -36.77 22.56
CA LYS A 546 15.58 -37.90 23.44
C LYS A 546 16.25 -37.71 24.80
N ALA A 547 15.53 -38.04 25.86
CA ALA A 547 16.04 -37.98 27.22
C ALA A 547 17.20 -38.97 27.42
N GLY A 548 18.25 -38.54 28.11
CA GLY A 548 19.44 -39.35 28.38
C GLY A 548 20.44 -39.45 27.22
N THR A 549 20.23 -38.74 26.11
CA THR A 549 21.15 -38.74 24.96
C THR A 549 21.78 -37.38 24.70
N LYS A 550 22.86 -37.36 23.91
CA LYS A 550 23.39 -36.12 23.34
C LYS A 550 22.59 -35.72 22.11
N ALA A 551 22.29 -34.44 21.96
CA ALA A 551 21.65 -33.88 20.78
C ALA A 551 22.47 -32.71 20.25
N THR A 552 22.82 -32.73 18.97
CA THR A 552 23.49 -31.60 18.30
C THR A 552 22.48 -30.78 17.53
N ILE A 553 22.36 -29.51 17.89
CA ILE A 553 21.46 -28.54 17.26
C ILE A 553 22.31 -27.62 16.39
N LYS A 554 21.95 -27.51 15.12
CA LYS A 554 22.61 -26.57 14.20
C LYS A 554 21.85 -25.26 14.18
N LEU A 555 22.60 -24.18 14.27
CA LEU A 555 22.11 -22.81 14.29
C LEU A 555 22.68 -22.04 13.09
N SER A 556 21.87 -21.16 12.50
CA SER A 556 22.27 -20.19 11.48
C SER A 556 21.51 -18.88 11.65
N SER A 557 21.86 -17.84 10.88
CA SER A 557 21.30 -16.49 11.02
C SER A 557 21.52 -15.91 12.42
N LEU A 558 22.73 -16.10 12.96
CA LEU A 558 23.10 -15.58 14.28
C LEU A 558 23.76 -14.20 14.21
N ASN A 559 24.16 -13.76 13.00
CA ASN A 559 24.86 -12.51 12.77
C ASN A 559 24.21 -11.70 11.65
N TYR A 560 24.15 -10.39 11.87
CA TYR A 560 23.91 -9.42 10.80
C TYR A 560 25.01 -9.50 9.72
N SER A 561 24.66 -9.07 8.51
CA SER A 561 25.50 -9.30 7.32
C SER A 561 26.39 -8.13 6.93
N SER A 562 26.16 -6.92 7.45
CA SER A 562 26.94 -5.73 7.07
C SER A 562 28.01 -5.37 8.10
N GLU A 563 29.16 -4.91 7.61
CA GLU A 563 30.27 -4.47 8.47
C GLU A 563 29.83 -3.29 9.36
N GLY A 564 30.08 -3.40 10.66
CA GLY A 564 29.68 -2.39 11.64
C GLY A 564 28.36 -2.71 12.35
N GLU A 565 27.57 -3.67 11.87
CA GLU A 565 26.42 -4.19 12.62
C GLU A 565 26.89 -5.06 13.81
N PRO A 566 26.02 -5.27 14.81
CA PRO A 566 26.28 -6.19 15.90
C PRO A 566 26.60 -7.63 15.42
N ILE A 567 27.66 -8.22 15.95
CA ILE A 567 28.09 -9.59 15.64
C ILE A 567 28.22 -10.38 16.94
N ALA A 568 27.49 -11.48 17.03
CA ALA A 568 27.61 -12.47 18.08
C ALA A 568 28.86 -13.34 17.88
N LYS A 569 29.50 -13.71 18.99
CA LYS A 569 30.65 -14.61 19.03
C LYS A 569 30.30 -15.97 19.62
N GLN A 570 29.24 -16.03 20.41
CA GLN A 570 28.88 -17.22 21.15
C GLN A 570 27.36 -17.41 21.16
N ALA A 571 26.92 -18.63 20.87
CA ALA A 571 25.54 -19.05 20.96
C ALA A 571 25.35 -19.99 22.15
N THR A 572 24.27 -19.80 22.90
CA THR A 572 23.87 -20.68 24.00
C THR A 572 22.49 -21.24 23.73
N VAL A 573 22.35 -22.56 23.83
CA VAL A 573 21.07 -23.26 23.75
C VAL A 573 20.70 -23.76 25.13
N LYS A 574 19.45 -23.50 25.54
CA LYS A 574 18.85 -23.97 26.78
C LYS A 574 17.65 -24.89 26.48
N LEU A 575 17.55 -26.01 27.20
CA LEU A 575 16.42 -26.93 27.18
C LEU A 575 16.13 -27.39 28.61
N GLY A 576 14.98 -27.01 29.17
CA GLY A 576 14.75 -27.14 30.62
C GLY A 576 15.82 -26.38 31.40
N GLU A 577 16.48 -27.02 32.37
CA GLU A 577 17.61 -26.43 33.11
C GLU A 577 18.98 -26.72 32.46
N THR A 578 19.02 -27.46 31.34
CA THR A 578 20.26 -27.83 30.66
C THR A 578 20.66 -26.73 29.69
N THR A 579 21.94 -26.33 29.74
CA THR A 579 22.50 -25.33 28.83
C THR A 579 23.79 -25.83 28.20
N ALA A 580 23.99 -25.54 26.92
CA ALA A 580 25.26 -25.73 26.23
C ALA A 580 25.55 -24.53 25.35
N THR A 581 26.83 -24.33 25.06
CA THR A 581 27.34 -23.13 24.41
C THR A 581 28.37 -23.51 23.36
N ALA A 582 28.38 -22.80 22.23
CA ALA A 582 29.38 -22.96 21.17
C ALA A 582 29.82 -21.61 20.61
N ASP A 583 31.04 -21.56 20.09
CA ASP A 583 31.54 -20.42 19.34
C ASP A 583 30.83 -20.34 17.98
N ILE A 584 30.56 -19.11 17.54
CA ILE A 584 29.91 -18.84 16.25
C ILE A 584 30.97 -18.75 15.15
N ASP A 585 30.79 -19.54 14.11
CA ASP A 585 31.52 -19.46 12.87
C ASP A 585 30.96 -18.32 12.01
N ALA A 586 31.74 -17.24 11.90
CA ALA A 586 31.41 -16.07 11.09
C ALA A 586 31.91 -16.18 9.64
N THR A 587 32.37 -17.35 9.19
CA THR A 587 32.77 -17.53 7.80
C THR A 587 31.58 -17.41 6.85
N THR A 588 31.80 -16.68 5.76
CA THR A 588 30.82 -16.45 4.69
C THR A 588 31.34 -16.97 3.36
N THR A 589 30.44 -17.42 2.51
CA THR A 589 30.71 -18.03 1.20
C THR A 589 29.75 -17.48 0.14
N GLU A 590 29.98 -17.78 -1.14
CA GLU A 590 29.04 -17.42 -2.20
C GLU A 590 27.66 -18.07 -2.06
N ALA A 591 27.55 -19.18 -1.30
CA ALA A 591 26.27 -19.81 -1.01
C ALA A 591 25.37 -18.97 -0.10
N ASP A 592 25.95 -17.99 0.62
CA ASP A 592 25.20 -17.03 1.44
C ASP A 592 24.56 -15.90 0.62
N ASN A 593 24.87 -15.81 -0.69
CA ASN A 593 24.36 -14.73 -1.54
C ASN A 593 22.83 -14.76 -1.62
N GLY A 594 22.19 -13.66 -1.23
CA GLY A 594 20.74 -13.53 -1.25
C GLY A 594 20.02 -14.32 -0.16
N LEU A 595 20.75 -14.86 0.82
CA LEU A 595 20.23 -15.61 1.97
C LEU A 595 20.76 -14.99 3.27
N GLY A 596 20.07 -15.26 4.38
CA GLY A 596 20.38 -14.79 5.71
C GLY A 596 20.75 -15.98 6.60
N GLU A 597 21.90 -16.60 6.38
CA GLU A 597 22.33 -17.77 7.17
C GLU A 597 23.73 -17.58 7.78
N GLN A 598 24.20 -16.32 7.83
CA GLN A 598 25.51 -15.96 8.35
C GLN A 598 25.56 -16.11 9.86
N GLY A 599 26.72 -16.46 10.40
CA GLY A 599 26.87 -16.82 11.81
C GLY A 599 26.26 -18.20 12.09
N ARG A 600 27.10 -19.24 12.04
CA ARG A 600 26.68 -20.63 12.22
C ARG A 600 27.27 -21.22 13.49
N ALA A 601 26.54 -22.10 14.17
CA ALA A 601 27.06 -22.82 15.33
C ALA A 601 26.45 -24.22 15.41
N GLU A 602 27.22 -25.20 15.91
CA GLU A 602 26.71 -26.51 16.29
C GLU A 602 26.81 -26.65 17.81
N VAL A 603 25.67 -26.75 18.48
CA VAL A 603 25.59 -26.82 19.95
C VAL A 603 25.13 -28.21 20.36
N THR A 604 25.99 -28.94 21.07
CA THR A 604 25.66 -30.27 21.60
C THR A 604 25.17 -30.18 23.04
N LEU A 605 23.91 -30.55 23.27
CA LEU A 605 23.29 -30.68 24.60
C LEU A 605 23.39 -32.12 25.12
N ASP A 606 23.70 -32.26 26.40
CA ASP A 606 23.55 -33.50 27.17
C ASP A 606 22.16 -33.51 27.82
N ILE A 607 21.15 -34.16 27.19
CA ILE A 607 19.75 -34.12 27.67
C ILE A 607 19.59 -35.03 28.90
N PRO A 608 19.12 -34.52 30.05
CA PRO A 608 18.88 -35.34 31.24
C PRO A 608 17.88 -36.47 30.99
N ALA A 609 18.04 -37.61 31.66
CA ALA A 609 17.16 -38.77 31.47
C ALA A 609 15.72 -38.53 31.96
N GLU A 610 15.55 -37.57 32.86
CA GLU A 610 14.27 -37.12 33.42
C GLU A 610 13.58 -36.04 32.58
N LEU A 611 14.25 -35.45 31.59
CA LEU A 611 13.70 -34.36 30.78
C LEU A 611 12.97 -34.93 29.55
N SER A 612 11.66 -35.13 29.66
CA SER A 612 10.79 -35.62 28.58
C SER A 612 9.54 -34.74 28.40
N GLY A 613 8.77 -35.00 27.33
CA GLY A 613 7.53 -34.30 27.02
C GLY A 613 7.73 -32.98 26.29
N GLU A 614 6.72 -32.11 26.34
CA GLU A 614 6.78 -30.77 25.75
C GLU A 614 7.76 -29.89 26.52
N GLN A 615 8.67 -29.25 25.78
CA GLN A 615 9.71 -28.39 26.30
C GLN A 615 9.85 -27.14 25.43
N THR A 616 10.50 -26.12 25.97
CA THR A 616 10.91 -24.94 25.19
C THR A 616 12.42 -24.96 25.02
N LEU A 617 12.86 -24.98 23.78
CA LEU A 617 14.25 -24.72 23.41
C LEU A 617 14.44 -23.21 23.30
N THR A 618 15.39 -22.65 24.05
CA THR A 618 15.74 -21.23 23.96
C THR A 618 17.13 -21.10 23.36
N VAL A 619 17.28 -20.26 22.33
CA VAL A 619 18.57 -19.90 21.75
C VAL A 619 18.88 -18.46 22.09
N THR A 620 20.07 -18.22 22.64
CA THR A 620 20.57 -16.87 22.97
C THR A 620 21.96 -16.63 22.41
N THR A 621 22.32 -15.36 22.21
CA THR A 621 23.70 -14.97 21.85
C THR A 621 24.24 -13.87 22.77
N ASP A 622 25.56 -13.72 22.79
CA ASP A 622 26.23 -12.61 23.48
C ASP A 622 26.00 -11.23 22.85
N ALA A 623 25.35 -11.17 21.68
CA ALA A 623 24.86 -9.94 21.04
C ALA A 623 23.39 -9.62 21.35
N GLY A 624 22.70 -10.46 22.13
CA GLY A 624 21.32 -10.19 22.56
C GLY A 624 20.23 -10.85 21.72
N THR A 625 20.56 -11.81 20.85
CA THR A 625 19.55 -12.71 20.27
C THR A 625 18.89 -13.48 21.39
N GLU A 626 17.57 -13.61 21.31
CA GLU A 626 16.77 -14.50 22.16
C GLU A 626 15.55 -14.92 21.36
N VAL A 627 15.46 -16.23 21.08
CA VAL A 627 14.35 -16.87 20.36
C VAL A 627 13.97 -18.18 21.05
N THR A 628 12.71 -18.59 20.89
CA THR A 628 12.18 -19.80 21.49
C THR A 628 11.50 -20.71 20.47
N LEU A 629 11.75 -22.01 20.59
CA LEU A 629 11.16 -23.07 19.77
C LEU A 629 10.50 -24.11 20.68
N PRO A 630 9.17 -24.33 20.57
CA PRO A 630 8.51 -25.47 21.18
C PRO A 630 9.05 -26.77 20.60
N VAL A 631 9.43 -27.72 21.46
CA VAL A 631 9.96 -29.03 21.06
C VAL A 631 9.35 -30.14 21.92
N THR A 632 9.39 -31.37 21.42
CA THR A 632 9.04 -32.56 22.20
C THR A 632 10.29 -33.40 22.43
N VAL A 633 10.54 -33.80 23.67
CA VAL A 633 11.63 -34.70 24.05
C VAL A 633 11.07 -36.09 24.34
N ALA A 634 11.51 -37.09 23.59
CA ALA A 634 11.12 -38.48 23.80
C ALA A 634 11.69 -39.03 25.11
N GLU A 635 10.97 -39.96 25.74
CA GLU A 635 11.43 -40.64 26.96
C GLU A 635 12.74 -41.42 26.74
N ALA A 636 13.52 -41.57 27.81
CA ALA A 636 14.71 -42.41 27.81
C ALA A 636 14.30 -43.88 27.58
N ASP A 637 15.18 -44.66 26.94
CA ASP A 637 14.94 -46.11 26.85
C ASP A 637 14.87 -46.70 28.26
N ALA A 638 13.88 -47.57 28.49
CA ALA A 638 13.77 -48.28 29.76
C ALA A 638 15.10 -49.01 30.02
N GLN A 639 15.75 -48.69 31.14
CA GLN A 639 16.94 -49.38 31.58
C GLN A 639 16.56 -50.86 31.79
N GLU A 640 17.08 -51.77 30.95
CA GLU A 640 16.91 -53.20 31.22
C GLU A 640 17.41 -53.48 32.64
N PRO A 641 16.62 -54.15 33.51
CA PRO A 641 17.07 -54.47 34.84
C PRO A 641 18.33 -55.33 34.73
N GLY A 642 19.46 -54.74 35.11
CA GLY A 642 20.77 -55.37 34.99
C GLY A 642 20.77 -56.76 35.63
N GLU A 643 21.22 -57.75 34.87
CA GLU A 643 21.45 -59.10 35.38
C GLU A 643 22.37 -59.04 36.60
N THR A 644 21.82 -59.35 37.77
CA THR A 644 22.59 -59.66 38.98
C THR A 644 23.60 -60.77 38.67
N PRO A 645 24.89 -60.66 39.04
CA PRO A 645 25.84 -61.75 38.84
C PRO A 645 25.48 -62.90 39.79
N GLN A 646 25.01 -64.03 39.25
CA GLN A 646 24.78 -65.23 40.04
C GLN A 646 26.09 -66.05 40.13
N GLU A 647 26.63 -66.15 41.35
CA GLU A 647 27.70 -67.08 41.71
C GLU A 647 27.31 -68.53 41.38
N GLY A 648 28.25 -69.30 40.84
CA GLY A 648 28.00 -70.63 40.28
C GLY A 648 27.85 -71.77 41.28
N SER A 649 27.23 -72.86 40.81
CA SER A 649 27.62 -74.24 41.15
C SER A 649 26.97 -75.27 40.21
N SER A 650 27.84 -76.03 39.54
CA SER A 650 27.80 -77.47 39.19
C SER A 650 26.61 -78.13 38.47
N ALA A 651 26.94 -78.73 37.31
CA ALA A 651 26.38 -79.94 36.65
C ALA A 651 24.91 -79.85 36.17
N ASP A 652 24.47 -80.39 35.04
CA ASP A 652 24.89 -81.60 34.33
C ASP A 652 24.38 -81.57 32.87
N THR A 653 24.90 -82.50 32.06
CA THR A 653 24.77 -82.70 30.60
C THR A 653 23.36 -82.70 29.95
N GLY A 654 23.26 -82.30 28.67
CA GLY A 654 22.14 -82.72 27.80
C GLY A 654 21.86 -81.98 26.47
N THR A 655 22.66 -82.25 25.44
CA THR A 655 22.24 -82.57 24.04
C THR A 655 21.50 -81.54 23.11
N ILE A 656 22.27 -81.00 22.15
CA ILE A 656 22.11 -80.90 20.65
C ILE A 656 20.80 -80.39 19.98
N PHE A 657 20.98 -79.38 19.11
CA PHE A 657 20.49 -79.11 17.73
C PHE A 657 19.99 -77.65 17.60
N GLY A 658 20.31 -76.84 16.60
CA GLY A 658 21.07 -76.99 15.36
C GLY A 658 21.14 -75.61 14.68
N ALA A 659 22.23 -75.36 13.96
CA ALA A 659 22.54 -74.12 13.26
C ALA A 659 21.85 -74.00 11.88
N ILE A 660 22.10 -72.84 11.23
CA ILE A 660 21.99 -72.45 9.80
C ILE A 660 20.83 -71.45 9.58
N ALA A 661 21.01 -70.14 9.43
CA ALA A 661 21.84 -69.30 8.53
C ALA A 661 21.21 -69.02 7.14
N GLY A 662 21.23 -67.73 6.76
CA GLY A 662 21.21 -67.24 5.36
C GLY A 662 19.82 -66.85 4.81
N VAL A 663 19.40 -65.58 4.67
CA VAL A 663 19.89 -64.42 3.87
C VAL A 663 18.99 -64.17 2.64
N LEU A 664 18.64 -62.88 2.43
CA LEU A 664 17.99 -62.22 1.27
C LEU A 664 16.49 -62.52 1.03
N ALA A 665 15.65 -61.63 0.51
CA ALA A 665 15.61 -60.19 0.29
C ALA A 665 14.24 -59.89 -0.33
N LEU A 666 13.66 -58.74 0.06
CA LEU A 666 12.88 -57.80 -0.75
C LEU A 666 11.66 -58.21 -1.61
N LEU A 667 10.65 -57.33 -1.47
CA LEU A 667 9.56 -56.93 -2.38
C LEU A 667 8.20 -57.61 -2.20
N GLY A 668 7.18 -56.77 -2.02
CA GLY A 668 5.79 -57.13 -2.28
C GLY A 668 4.77 -56.30 -1.50
N LEU A 669 4.49 -55.09 -1.99
CA LEU A 669 3.38 -54.22 -1.58
C LEU A 669 2.02 -54.93 -1.60
N LEU A 670 1.18 -54.57 -0.62
CA LEU A 670 -0.28 -54.71 -0.69
C LEU A 670 -0.85 -53.48 -1.40
N SER A 671 -1.63 -53.73 -2.45
CA SER A 671 -2.44 -52.76 -3.18
C SER A 671 -3.86 -52.69 -2.61
N ILE A 672 -4.55 -51.58 -2.95
CA ILE A 672 -6.00 -51.41 -3.23
C ILE A 672 -6.64 -50.35 -2.34
N VAL A 673 -7.05 -49.20 -2.93
CA VAL A 673 -8.46 -48.76 -3.10
C VAL A 673 -8.56 -47.81 -4.32
N PHE A 674 -9.66 -47.95 -5.06
CA PHE A 674 -10.05 -47.37 -6.35
C PHE A 674 -10.62 -45.94 -6.32
N ALA A 675 -10.52 -45.21 -7.44
CA ALA A 675 -11.62 -44.63 -8.27
C ALA A 675 -11.04 -43.49 -9.14
N GLY A 676 -10.97 -43.57 -10.48
CA GLY A 676 -12.08 -43.41 -11.43
C GLY A 676 -11.60 -42.50 -12.61
N PRO A 677 -12.25 -42.51 -13.79
CA PRO A 677 -11.55 -42.43 -15.09
C PRO A 677 -11.84 -41.16 -15.92
N ILE A 678 -10.99 -40.86 -16.93
CA ILE A 678 -11.35 -40.68 -18.37
C ILE A 678 -10.23 -39.96 -19.18
N ASP A 679 -9.76 -40.70 -20.19
CA ASP A 679 -9.28 -40.37 -21.55
C ASP A 679 -8.20 -39.34 -21.93
N GLN A 680 -7.20 -39.90 -22.66
CA GLN A 680 -6.53 -39.44 -23.89
C GLN A 680 -5.62 -38.18 -23.79
N VAL A 681 -4.38 -38.17 -24.29
CA VAL A 681 -3.91 -38.56 -25.64
C VAL A 681 -2.43 -38.97 -25.59
N LEU A 682 -2.11 -40.09 -26.22
CA LEU A 682 -0.77 -40.55 -26.57
C LEU A 682 -0.25 -39.82 -27.83
N GLY A 683 1.01 -39.40 -27.82
CA GLY A 683 1.79 -39.11 -29.03
C GLY A 683 3.23 -38.67 -28.71
N PRO A 684 4.27 -39.09 -29.45
CA PRO A 684 5.31 -39.92 -28.85
C PRO A 684 6.76 -39.36 -28.89
N ILE A 685 7.55 -39.79 -27.90
CA ILE A 685 8.88 -40.43 -28.00
C ILE A 685 9.83 -39.94 -29.13
N ALA A 686 11.02 -39.45 -28.78
CA ALA A 686 12.29 -40.18 -28.97
C ALA A 686 13.56 -39.31 -28.78
N LYS A 687 14.49 -39.83 -27.94
CA LYS A 687 15.97 -40.00 -28.19
C LYS A 687 16.83 -38.73 -28.30
N LEU A 688 18.05 -38.60 -27.76
CA LEU A 688 19.11 -39.38 -27.08
C LEU A 688 19.84 -38.35 -26.18
N SER A 689 20.59 -38.63 -25.10
CA SER A 689 21.55 -39.69 -24.77
C SER A 689 21.84 -39.64 -23.27
#